data_AF-A0A177HWK5-F1
#
_entry.id   AF-A0A177HWK5-F1
#
_cell.length_a   1.000
_cell.length_b   1.000
_cell.length_c   1.000
_cell.angle_alpha   90.00
_cell.angle_beta   90.00
_cell.angle_gamma   90.00
#
_symmetry.space_group_name_H-M   'P 1'
#
loop_
_entity.id
_entity.type
_entity.pdbx_description
1 polymer ?
#
loop_
_entity_poly.entity_id
_entity_poly.type
_entity_poly.pdbx_seq_one_letter_code
_entity_poly.pdbx_strand_id
1 'polypeptide(L)'
;MRRRTALTVVSAAIGGAVVPLSFAPAPAAAKERRGPQSPTARWDFDERTGTVTREAVSGTADPIGYVFTDARYKPDSDPVRRRGVSGRALYFDGYSTVVTAEGPGRLDPAGGITVDAWIAPYAYEHGIDGKAQALVNQHDPDAKTGFLLGLRRFGQIVFQLGFGTDLIEVKGALDQPAAKGRWTHVAATYDPAALQLRLYRDGRLIGTAATPDMAPELASAEPLLIGRHNRPTLINGEFHANMYMGLMDSLVMRPGTLDDTTAEREYAERVAALPARRVPRPDLTLDRARFDGDRHRPQFHMLPPWHWMNEPHAPVYFKGKYHIFYQHDPLGPYWGQIHWGHAVSTDMVHWRDLPIALAPAADSVAPDGCWSGSACVDGDRGPVLFFTGGDDRLPYRQRTGIALSSYPTDGDTDLPTWTMRSEPVTEALAGLPAGPGTAWAENFRDPFVWEEDGVWYQLVGSGIVDYNGTQVTRKHGGTALVYTARRPEGPWTYRGPLYWNDLTKVPEPGEMWELPVLLPLPGPEGKRTGKHILLVSPWWESFNTNAVKHTYYWIGTFDKRECRFVPDHDKPREFDFGQHFTGPSGFVTPDGRSVLFSITQDRRSEQQHAQSGWAHNAGMPVSVSLRQDGTLGVEPIAEANGLRGSRLAEIRQTSVQEANRRLADVSGDMLDIEAVIEPHDATTITLAVRASADGSEQTLLSYDTTERRFWIDRGRSSLDPDVRKGVHGGTVELDGGRLKLRVLLDRSMLEAYVNGTNSLTSRVYPTREDATGLRLTSEGGSARVVSLDVWRMNGAYDTPVAPAAYDPPRPTDVDALPNHDFATGDLTGWTVVSGTTFSDANVTTRTDWGWGGPFNQAETGEDPAGHHLWGFNPAAGGDDATGVLRSATVTLGGDGVVDLLVSGGNDPDRLYAAVVRAGDGKVLAKTTGRDVEQYRRVVFDLSAHIGERIYVEVVDRATGGWGHINVDDVNVPVRQE
;
A
#
# COMPACT_ATOMS: atom_id res chain seq x y z
N MET A 1 -6.55 34.91 4.52
CA MET A 1 -6.22 36.28 4.98
C MET A 1 -5.44 37.02 3.91
N ARG A 2 -5.94 38.16 3.44
CA ARG A 2 -5.27 39.04 2.47
C ARG A 2 -4.23 39.91 3.18
N ARG A 3 -3.00 40.00 2.65
CA ARG A 3 -2.13 41.17 2.84
C ARG A 3 -1.49 41.57 1.51
N ARG A 4 -2.11 42.57 0.87
CA ARG A 4 -1.47 43.48 -0.08
C ARG A 4 -0.74 44.53 0.76
N THR A 5 0.51 44.82 0.44
CA THR A 5 1.14 46.09 0.81
C THR A 5 1.88 46.62 -0.41
N ALA A 6 1.40 47.75 -0.91
CA ALA A 6 2.04 48.56 -1.93
C ALA A 6 3.24 49.30 -1.33
N LEU A 7 4.31 49.52 -2.10
CA LEU A 7 5.23 50.61 -1.82
C LEU A 7 5.66 51.32 -3.11
N THR A 8 5.74 52.63 -2.96
CA THR A 8 5.67 53.70 -3.95
C THR A 8 7.03 54.03 -4.54
N VAL A 9 7.02 54.41 -5.81
CA VAL A 9 8.14 55.01 -6.55
C VAL A 9 8.53 56.36 -5.93
N VAL A 10 9.83 56.58 -5.72
CA VAL A 10 10.42 57.92 -5.59
C VAL A 10 11.63 57.99 -6.51
N SER A 11 11.52 58.86 -7.53
CA SER A 11 12.63 59.29 -8.38
C SER A 11 13.44 60.37 -7.65
N ALA A 12 14.76 60.28 -7.69
CA ALA A 12 15.65 61.42 -7.50
C ALA A 12 16.91 61.22 -8.35
N ALA A 13 17.05 62.06 -9.37
CA ALA A 13 18.24 62.19 -10.18
C ALA A 13 19.22 63.15 -9.50
N ILE A 14 20.49 62.75 -9.38
CA ILE A 14 21.62 63.68 -9.20
C ILE A 14 22.76 63.17 -10.07
N GLY A 15 23.21 64.02 -10.99
CA GLY A 15 24.29 63.74 -11.93
C GLY A 15 25.68 63.83 -11.29
N GLY A 16 26.62 63.09 -11.87
CA GLY A 16 28.05 63.11 -11.56
C GLY A 16 28.83 62.62 -12.77
N ALA A 17 29.97 63.27 -13.03
CA ALA A 17 30.66 63.32 -14.32
C ALA A 17 31.26 61.99 -14.83
N VAL A 18 31.33 61.91 -16.16
CA VAL A 18 31.99 60.88 -16.97
C VAL A 18 33.51 60.97 -16.82
N VAL A 19 34.16 59.85 -16.52
CA VAL A 19 35.58 59.56 -16.81
C VAL A 19 35.60 58.29 -17.66
N PRO A 20 36.21 58.29 -18.87
CA PRO A 20 36.26 57.08 -19.68
C PRO A 20 37.39 56.18 -19.17
N LEU A 21 37.04 55.11 -18.47
CA LEU A 21 37.91 53.95 -18.31
C LEU A 21 37.81 53.10 -19.57
N SER A 22 38.85 53.16 -20.40
CA SER A 22 39.03 52.23 -21.51
C SER A 22 39.30 50.83 -20.95
N PHE A 23 38.28 49.97 -20.96
CA PHE A 23 38.51 48.53 -20.88
C PHE A 23 38.80 48.02 -22.29
N ALA A 24 40.04 47.62 -22.53
CA ALA A 24 40.34 46.73 -23.63
C ALA A 24 39.56 45.43 -23.39
N PRO A 25 38.80 44.89 -24.37
CA PRO A 25 38.29 43.55 -24.26
C PRO A 25 39.49 42.61 -24.34
N ALA A 26 39.80 41.92 -23.25
CA ALA A 26 40.53 40.66 -23.38
C ALA A 26 39.65 39.74 -24.25
N PRO A 27 40.18 39.09 -25.29
CA PRO A 27 39.41 38.12 -26.04
C PRO A 27 39.11 36.97 -25.08
N ALA A 28 37.84 36.81 -24.67
CA ALA A 28 37.37 35.54 -24.16
C ALA A 28 37.68 34.52 -25.25
N ALA A 29 38.59 33.58 -24.97
CA ALA A 29 38.79 32.44 -25.85
C ALA A 29 37.42 31.80 -26.06
N ALA A 30 36.96 31.74 -27.31
CA ALA A 30 35.71 31.06 -27.63
C ALA A 30 35.79 29.65 -27.05
N LYS A 31 34.91 29.30 -26.11
CA LYS A 31 34.78 27.92 -25.61
C LYS A 31 34.40 27.07 -26.83
N GLU A 32 35.37 26.37 -27.41
CA GLU A 32 35.12 25.53 -28.58
C GLU A 32 34.12 24.44 -28.21
N ARG A 33 33.10 24.28 -29.06
CA ARG A 33 32.10 23.24 -28.90
C ARG A 33 32.74 21.88 -29.15
N ARG A 34 32.86 21.06 -28.10
CA ARG A 34 33.33 19.68 -28.21
C ARG A 34 32.11 18.77 -28.39
N GLY A 35 32.07 18.04 -29.50
CA GLY A 35 31.05 17.02 -29.70
C GLY A 35 31.14 15.88 -28.67
N PRO A 36 30.16 14.96 -28.68
CA PRO A 36 30.17 13.75 -27.87
C PRO A 36 31.50 13.02 -27.83
N GLN A 37 32.00 12.71 -26.63
CA GLN A 37 33.19 11.88 -26.44
C GLN A 37 32.83 10.46 -26.03
N SER A 38 33.85 9.59 -25.90
CA SER A 38 33.67 8.24 -25.36
C SER A 38 33.04 8.31 -23.95
N PRO A 39 32.16 7.35 -23.59
CA PRO A 39 31.57 7.30 -22.26
C PRO A 39 32.60 7.28 -21.14
N THR A 40 32.33 8.02 -20.08
CA THR A 40 33.06 7.90 -18.80
C THR A 40 32.40 6.88 -17.88
N ALA A 41 31.09 6.65 -18.05
CA ALA A 41 30.36 5.56 -17.42
C ALA A 41 29.23 5.08 -18.33
N ARG A 42 28.93 3.78 -18.31
CA ARG A 42 27.87 3.15 -19.09
C ARG A 42 27.35 1.90 -18.37
N TRP A 43 26.03 1.83 -18.19
CA TRP A 43 25.32 0.64 -17.72
C TRP A 43 24.45 0.12 -18.86
N ASP A 44 24.68 -1.15 -19.23
CA ASP A 44 23.93 -1.84 -20.28
C ASP A 44 22.81 -2.74 -19.74
N PHE A 45 22.79 -3.00 -18.42
CA PHE A 45 21.82 -3.85 -17.74
C PHE A 45 21.57 -5.24 -18.39
N ASP A 46 22.53 -5.73 -19.19
CA ASP A 46 22.39 -6.92 -20.03
C ASP A 46 22.62 -8.25 -19.27
N GLU A 47 22.83 -8.18 -17.95
CA GLU A 47 23.01 -9.38 -17.15
C GLU A 47 21.76 -10.27 -17.18
N ARG A 48 21.96 -11.59 -17.02
CA ARG A 48 20.85 -12.55 -17.02
C ARG A 48 20.23 -12.74 -15.63
N THR A 49 21.08 -12.72 -14.62
CA THR A 49 20.82 -13.07 -13.20
C THR A 49 21.77 -12.28 -12.31
N GLY A 50 21.54 -12.31 -11.01
CA GLY A 50 22.38 -11.71 -9.98
C GLY A 50 21.95 -10.31 -9.52
N THR A 51 22.55 -9.92 -8.40
CA THR A 51 22.26 -8.70 -7.61
C THR A 51 23.22 -7.55 -7.87
N VAL A 52 23.96 -7.62 -8.98
CA VAL A 52 24.90 -6.58 -9.41
C VAL A 52 24.68 -6.26 -10.88
N THR A 53 25.04 -5.05 -11.29
CA THR A 53 25.19 -4.68 -12.70
C THR A 53 26.61 -4.17 -12.95
N ARG A 54 27.18 -4.46 -14.11
CA ARG A 54 28.53 -4.04 -14.45
C ARG A 54 28.52 -2.68 -15.15
N GLU A 55 29.30 -1.75 -14.62
CA GLU A 55 29.65 -0.52 -15.33
C GLU A 55 30.68 -0.86 -16.42
N ALA A 56 30.32 -0.64 -17.69
CA ALA A 56 31.02 -1.18 -18.85
C ALA A 56 32.36 -0.50 -19.16
N VAL A 57 32.64 0.71 -18.63
CA VAL A 57 33.87 1.47 -18.89
C VAL A 57 34.99 1.08 -17.90
N SER A 58 34.72 1.16 -16.61
CA SER A 58 35.64 0.81 -15.51
C SER A 58 35.66 -0.68 -15.22
N GLY A 59 34.57 -1.39 -15.52
CA GLY A 59 34.37 -2.79 -15.18
C GLY A 59 33.90 -3.02 -13.73
N THR A 60 33.61 -1.97 -12.96
CA THR A 60 33.11 -2.10 -11.58
C THR A 60 31.78 -2.86 -11.54
N ALA A 61 31.58 -3.63 -10.47
CA ALA A 61 30.34 -4.33 -10.19
C ALA A 61 29.53 -3.50 -9.19
N ASP A 62 28.50 -2.83 -9.67
CA ASP A 62 27.66 -1.96 -8.87
C ASP A 62 26.51 -2.76 -8.25
N PRO A 63 26.31 -2.68 -6.92
CA PRO A 63 25.25 -3.42 -6.24
C PRO A 63 23.86 -2.89 -6.61
N ILE A 64 22.91 -3.83 -6.71
CA ILE A 64 21.48 -3.57 -6.89
C ILE A 64 20.79 -3.82 -5.55
N GLY A 65 20.28 -2.76 -4.94
CA GLY A 65 19.30 -2.90 -3.86
C GLY A 65 18.00 -3.45 -4.44
N TYR A 66 17.45 -4.50 -3.81
CA TYR A 66 16.17 -5.10 -4.18
C TYR A 66 15.64 -5.90 -3.00
N VAL A 67 14.35 -5.76 -2.68
CA VAL A 67 13.82 -6.28 -1.40
C VAL A 67 13.91 -7.81 -1.24
N PHE A 68 13.99 -8.55 -2.34
CA PHE A 68 13.98 -10.02 -2.31
C PHE A 68 15.36 -10.64 -2.54
N THR A 69 16.45 -9.86 -2.42
CA THR A 69 17.80 -10.44 -2.34
C THR A 69 18.10 -11.03 -0.98
N ASP A 70 17.38 -10.56 0.05
CA ASP A 70 17.35 -11.08 1.42
C ASP A 70 15.88 -11.10 1.85
N ALA A 71 15.14 -12.07 1.32
CA ALA A 71 13.69 -12.09 1.36
C ALA A 71 13.15 -12.62 2.70
N ARG A 72 12.28 -11.86 3.36
CA ARG A 72 11.72 -12.26 4.67
C ARG A 72 10.72 -13.43 4.59
N TYR A 73 9.81 -13.42 3.61
CA TYR A 73 8.65 -14.33 3.60
C TYR A 73 8.66 -15.38 2.49
N LYS A 74 9.63 -15.29 1.57
CA LYS A 74 9.79 -16.15 0.41
C LYS A 74 11.28 -16.46 0.22
N PRO A 75 11.68 -17.41 -0.66
CA PRO A 75 13.07 -17.62 -0.98
C PRO A 75 13.67 -16.40 -1.69
N ASP A 76 14.97 -16.21 -1.57
CA ASP A 76 15.69 -15.15 -2.28
C ASP A 76 15.50 -15.26 -3.81
N SER A 77 15.52 -14.12 -4.48
CA SER A 77 15.36 -14.04 -5.92
C SER A 77 16.06 -12.82 -6.49
N ASP A 78 16.52 -12.95 -7.73
CA ASP A 78 17.16 -11.85 -8.45
C ASP A 78 16.19 -10.71 -8.77
N PRO A 79 16.70 -9.46 -8.89
CA PRO A 79 15.97 -8.36 -9.49
C PRO A 79 15.40 -8.73 -10.87
N VAL A 80 14.24 -8.16 -11.21
CA VAL A 80 13.51 -8.52 -12.42
C VAL A 80 14.23 -7.97 -13.66
N ARG A 81 14.57 -8.87 -14.59
CA ARG A 81 15.17 -8.53 -15.89
C ARG A 81 14.31 -9.00 -17.05
N ARG A 82 14.23 -8.18 -18.09
CA ARG A 82 13.42 -8.44 -19.30
C ARG A 82 14.19 -8.12 -20.56
N ARG A 83 13.57 -8.37 -21.71
CA ARG A 83 14.14 -8.00 -23.01
C ARG A 83 14.21 -6.47 -23.12
N GLY A 84 15.39 -5.96 -23.45
CA GLY A 84 15.66 -4.55 -23.67
C GLY A 84 15.34 -4.09 -25.10
N VAL A 85 15.70 -2.84 -25.39
CA VAL A 85 15.87 -2.33 -26.76
C VAL A 85 16.97 -3.13 -27.46
N SER A 86 18.07 -3.38 -26.74
CA SER A 86 19.15 -4.28 -27.13
C SER A 86 19.50 -5.20 -25.96
N GLY A 87 19.54 -6.52 -26.17
CA GLY A 87 19.84 -7.45 -25.09
C GLY A 87 18.74 -7.48 -24.01
N ARG A 88 19.12 -7.22 -22.76
CA ARG A 88 18.24 -7.17 -21.58
C ARG A 88 18.18 -5.77 -20.96
N ALA A 89 17.18 -5.60 -20.10
CA ALA A 89 16.95 -4.40 -19.32
C ALA A 89 16.64 -4.79 -17.87
N LEU A 90 16.99 -3.90 -16.94
CA LEU A 90 16.63 -4.00 -15.53
C LEU A 90 15.26 -3.34 -15.32
N TYR A 91 14.38 -4.02 -14.59
CA TYR A 91 13.08 -3.49 -14.19
C TYR A 91 13.18 -2.84 -12.83
N PHE A 92 12.94 -1.53 -12.78
CA PHE A 92 12.83 -0.78 -11.54
C PHE A 92 11.38 -0.84 -11.04
N ASP A 93 11.19 -1.31 -9.82
CA ASP A 93 9.88 -1.67 -9.28
C ASP A 93 9.14 -0.55 -8.54
N GLY A 94 9.67 0.67 -8.60
CA GLY A 94 9.04 1.85 -8.00
C GLY A 94 9.31 2.07 -6.51
N TYR A 95 9.84 1.09 -5.76
CA TYR A 95 10.11 1.28 -4.32
C TYR A 95 11.37 0.62 -3.76
N SER A 96 11.90 -0.43 -4.38
CA SER A 96 13.02 -1.21 -3.80
C SER A 96 14.24 -1.34 -4.71
N THR A 97 14.04 -1.29 -6.03
CA THR A 97 15.12 -1.48 -7.00
C THR A 97 15.92 -0.21 -7.18
N VAL A 98 17.20 -0.24 -6.82
CA VAL A 98 18.13 0.89 -6.97
C VAL A 98 19.53 0.37 -7.27
N VAL A 99 20.27 1.04 -8.15
CA VAL A 99 21.70 0.77 -8.36
C VAL A 99 22.50 1.86 -7.66
N THR A 100 23.49 1.47 -6.86
CA THR A 100 24.46 2.40 -6.27
C THR A 100 25.77 2.27 -7.04
N ALA A 101 26.16 3.30 -7.79
CA ALA A 101 27.37 3.25 -8.59
C ALA A 101 28.63 3.42 -7.73
N GLU A 102 29.53 2.45 -7.76
CA GLU A 102 30.80 2.46 -7.06
C GLU A 102 31.91 2.98 -7.98
N GLY A 103 32.29 4.25 -7.78
CA GLY A 103 33.36 4.88 -8.57
C GLY A 103 32.99 5.13 -10.04
N PRO A 104 31.98 5.98 -10.33
CA PRO A 104 31.42 6.19 -11.68
C PRO A 104 32.33 6.94 -12.69
N GLY A 105 33.65 6.77 -12.60
CA GLY A 105 34.63 7.53 -13.37
C GLY A 105 34.64 9.02 -13.00
N ARG A 106 35.49 9.80 -13.67
CA ARG A 106 35.57 11.26 -13.48
C ARG A 106 34.91 11.96 -14.66
N LEU A 107 33.67 12.40 -14.49
CA LEU A 107 32.99 13.26 -15.46
C LEU A 107 33.66 14.66 -15.43
N ASP A 108 34.17 15.12 -16.56
CA ASP A 108 34.70 16.49 -16.70
C ASP A 108 33.65 17.39 -17.37
N PRO A 109 33.01 18.32 -16.64
CA PRO A 109 31.96 19.16 -17.20
C PRO A 109 32.49 20.37 -17.99
N ALA A 110 33.81 20.63 -17.99
CA ALA A 110 34.37 21.83 -18.60
C ALA A 110 34.12 21.92 -20.12
N GLY A 111 34.07 20.77 -20.80
CA GLY A 111 33.79 20.65 -22.23
C GLY A 111 32.31 20.41 -22.58
N GLY A 112 31.42 20.49 -21.59
CA GLY A 112 30.02 20.03 -21.69
C GLY A 112 29.84 18.62 -21.16
N ILE A 113 28.60 18.26 -20.83
CA ILE A 113 28.21 16.92 -20.40
C ILE A 113 27.01 16.43 -21.20
N THR A 114 26.92 15.13 -21.42
CA THR A 114 25.73 14.48 -21.95
C THR A 114 25.41 13.23 -21.13
N VAL A 115 24.15 13.11 -20.72
CA VAL A 115 23.59 11.95 -20.03
C VAL A 115 22.42 11.43 -20.85
N ASP A 116 22.44 10.16 -21.25
CA ASP A 116 21.37 9.57 -22.05
C ASP A 116 20.96 8.17 -21.59
N ALA A 117 19.68 7.85 -21.73
CA ALA A 117 19.10 6.59 -21.28
C ALA A 117 18.00 6.08 -22.22
N TRP A 118 17.82 4.76 -22.27
CA TRP A 118 16.66 4.12 -22.88
C TRP A 118 15.74 3.61 -21.77
N ILE A 119 14.51 4.14 -21.73
CA ILE A 119 13.55 3.85 -20.67
C ILE A 119 12.19 3.45 -21.23
N ALA A 120 11.46 2.60 -20.52
CA ALA A 120 10.05 2.31 -20.77
C ALA A 120 9.26 2.40 -19.44
N PRO A 121 8.67 3.57 -19.13
CA PRO A 121 7.91 3.76 -17.90
C PRO A 121 6.69 2.84 -17.84
N TYR A 122 6.39 2.31 -16.65
CA TYR A 122 5.13 1.61 -16.38
C TYR A 122 4.08 2.55 -15.78
N ALA A 123 4.47 3.33 -14.77
CA ALA A 123 3.65 4.35 -14.11
C ALA A 123 4.48 5.62 -13.88
N TYR A 124 3.82 6.71 -13.45
CA TYR A 124 4.52 7.95 -13.06
C TYR A 124 4.02 8.41 -11.70
N GLU A 125 4.91 8.43 -10.71
CA GLU A 125 4.70 9.05 -9.40
C GLU A 125 4.20 10.51 -9.47
N HIS A 126 3.56 10.94 -8.37
CA HIS A 126 2.96 12.25 -8.18
C HIS A 126 4.04 13.34 -8.06
N GLY A 127 5.29 12.97 -7.75
CA GLY A 127 6.38 13.91 -7.48
C GLY A 127 6.22 14.51 -6.09
N ILE A 128 6.22 13.64 -5.07
CA ILE A 128 6.08 14.04 -3.66
C ILE A 128 7.19 15.05 -3.32
N ASP A 129 6.83 16.08 -2.54
CA ASP A 129 7.65 17.28 -2.25
C ASP A 129 8.15 18.05 -3.49
N GLY A 130 7.49 17.89 -4.63
CA GLY A 130 7.87 18.54 -5.87
C GLY A 130 9.18 18.00 -6.47
N LYS A 131 9.67 16.85 -5.99
CA LYS A 131 10.87 16.18 -6.52
C LYS A 131 10.53 15.36 -7.77
N ALA A 132 11.53 15.13 -8.61
CA ALA A 132 11.39 14.28 -9.79
C ALA A 132 11.70 12.81 -9.43
N GLN A 133 11.04 11.87 -10.11
CA GLN A 133 11.47 10.48 -10.12
C GLN A 133 12.82 10.40 -10.82
N ALA A 134 13.85 9.96 -10.12
CA ALA A 134 15.18 9.93 -10.69
C ALA A 134 15.38 8.71 -11.59
N LEU A 135 15.83 8.95 -12.82
CA LEU A 135 16.46 7.91 -13.64
C LEU A 135 17.91 7.73 -13.20
N VAL A 136 18.62 8.85 -13.01
CA VAL A 136 19.95 8.92 -12.39
C VAL A 136 20.08 10.22 -11.61
N ASN A 137 20.69 10.17 -10.44
CA ASN A 137 20.86 11.33 -9.58
C ASN A 137 22.16 11.30 -8.78
N GLN A 138 22.89 12.42 -8.84
CA GLN A 138 24.00 12.76 -7.97
C GLN A 138 24.02 14.28 -7.80
N HIS A 139 23.17 14.82 -6.92
CA HIS A 139 23.11 16.26 -6.67
C HIS A 139 23.04 16.63 -5.20
N ASP A 140 23.49 17.83 -4.89
CA ASP A 140 23.16 18.51 -3.64
C ASP A 140 22.34 19.76 -4.01
N PRO A 141 21.01 19.73 -3.82
CA PRO A 141 20.17 20.87 -4.16
C PRO A 141 20.42 22.10 -3.27
N ASP A 142 20.94 21.92 -2.05
CA ASP A 142 21.22 23.02 -1.11
C ASP A 142 22.53 23.72 -1.48
N ALA A 143 23.57 22.93 -1.78
CA ALA A 143 24.81 23.44 -2.33
C ALA A 143 24.69 23.81 -3.82
N LYS A 144 23.58 23.47 -4.47
CA LYS A 144 23.30 23.66 -5.90
C LYS A 144 24.40 23.08 -6.79
N THR A 145 24.82 21.85 -6.49
CA THR A 145 25.85 21.11 -7.23
C THR A 145 25.31 19.77 -7.73
N GLY A 146 25.95 19.19 -8.73
CA GLY A 146 25.62 17.88 -9.30
C GLY A 146 24.47 17.92 -10.30
N PHE A 147 23.85 16.79 -10.56
CA PHE A 147 22.82 16.65 -11.59
C PHE A 147 21.73 15.62 -11.26
N LEU A 148 20.60 15.77 -11.96
CA LEU A 148 19.49 14.81 -11.96
C LEU A 148 18.93 14.71 -13.38
N LEU A 149 18.78 13.50 -13.90
CA LEU A 149 17.92 13.20 -15.06
C LEU A 149 16.72 12.39 -14.55
N GLY A 150 15.50 12.84 -14.84
CA GLY A 150 14.32 12.27 -14.23
C GLY A 150 13.01 12.53 -14.97
N LEU A 151 11.93 12.04 -14.37
CA LEU A 151 10.56 12.24 -14.80
C LEU A 151 9.78 13.01 -13.73
N ARG A 152 9.01 14.00 -14.16
CA ARG A 152 7.93 14.61 -13.36
C ARG A 152 6.60 13.96 -13.72
N ARG A 153 5.53 14.46 -13.09
CA ARG A 153 4.15 14.04 -13.34
C ARG A 153 3.87 13.86 -14.83
N PHE A 154 3.13 12.80 -15.14
CA PHE A 154 2.68 12.50 -16.50
C PHE A 154 3.81 12.24 -17.52
N GLY A 155 5.01 11.91 -17.04
CA GLY A 155 6.15 11.54 -17.88
C GLY A 155 6.92 12.73 -18.46
N GLN A 156 6.75 13.94 -17.90
CA GLN A 156 7.54 15.10 -18.32
C GLN A 156 9.01 14.86 -17.98
N ILE A 157 9.86 14.83 -19.01
CA ILE A 157 11.30 14.65 -18.87
C ILE A 157 11.92 15.92 -18.31
N VAL A 158 12.79 15.80 -17.31
CA VAL A 158 13.51 16.92 -16.72
C VAL A 158 15.00 16.62 -16.53
N PHE A 159 15.82 17.66 -16.63
CA PHE A 159 17.23 17.60 -16.27
C PHE A 159 17.61 18.80 -15.42
N GLN A 160 18.31 18.55 -14.32
CA GLN A 160 18.83 19.55 -13.40
C GLN A 160 20.36 19.52 -13.40
N LEU A 161 20.99 20.68 -13.38
CA LEU A 161 22.44 20.81 -13.30
C LEU A 161 22.84 21.98 -12.39
N GLY A 162 23.72 21.70 -11.44
CA GLY A 162 24.23 22.63 -10.45
C GLY A 162 25.49 23.36 -10.88
N PHE A 163 25.56 24.65 -10.55
CA PHE A 163 26.67 25.57 -10.82
C PHE A 163 27.24 26.18 -9.53
N GLY A 164 26.93 25.62 -8.35
CA GLY A 164 27.34 26.12 -7.03
C GLY A 164 26.54 27.34 -6.55
N THR A 165 26.15 28.24 -7.47
CA THR A 165 25.27 29.38 -7.18
C THR A 165 23.84 29.16 -7.60
N ASP A 166 23.63 28.35 -8.64
CA ASP A 166 22.36 28.12 -9.31
C ASP A 166 22.17 26.63 -9.59
N LEU A 167 20.94 26.14 -9.38
CA LEU A 167 20.50 24.83 -9.85
C LEU A 167 19.54 25.07 -11.00
N ILE A 168 20.00 24.82 -12.23
CA ILE A 168 19.21 25.10 -13.43
C ILE A 168 18.43 23.85 -13.82
N GLU A 169 17.12 23.97 -13.97
CA GLU A 169 16.25 22.92 -14.47
C GLU A 169 15.79 23.23 -15.90
N VAL A 170 15.95 22.26 -16.80
CA VAL A 170 15.29 22.24 -18.10
C VAL A 170 14.15 21.22 -18.07
N LYS A 171 13.01 21.61 -18.64
CA LYS A 171 11.80 20.78 -18.73
C LYS A 171 11.45 20.50 -20.17
N GLY A 172 11.14 19.25 -20.48
CA GLY A 172 10.54 18.86 -21.74
C GLY A 172 9.12 19.40 -21.89
N ALA A 173 8.67 19.58 -23.13
CA ALA A 173 7.29 19.93 -23.44
C ALA A 173 6.30 18.86 -22.91
N LEU A 174 5.18 19.29 -22.32
CA LEU A 174 4.19 18.40 -21.69
C LEU A 174 3.46 17.49 -22.68
N ASP A 175 3.32 17.93 -23.94
CA ASP A 175 2.75 17.17 -25.05
C ASP A 175 3.75 16.14 -25.64
N GLN A 176 4.97 16.09 -25.12
CA GLN A 176 6.02 15.17 -25.55
C GLN A 176 6.58 14.33 -24.37
N PRO A 177 5.73 13.60 -23.63
CA PRO A 177 6.17 12.83 -22.46
C PRO A 177 6.94 11.56 -22.84
N ALA A 178 7.69 11.02 -21.89
CA ALA A 178 8.15 9.63 -21.93
C ALA A 178 6.94 8.70 -21.70
N ALA A 179 6.31 8.22 -22.76
CA ALA A 179 5.02 7.55 -22.71
C ALA A 179 5.09 6.15 -22.06
N LYS A 180 4.13 5.85 -21.16
CA LYS A 180 3.94 4.51 -20.58
C LYS A 180 3.88 3.40 -21.65
N GLY A 181 4.50 2.26 -21.37
CA GLY A 181 4.44 1.09 -22.26
C GLY A 181 5.19 1.26 -23.59
N ARG A 182 6.06 2.27 -23.72
CA ARG A 182 6.89 2.50 -24.90
C ARG A 182 8.32 2.82 -24.50
N TRP A 183 9.28 2.22 -25.21
CA TRP A 183 10.67 2.64 -25.14
C TRP A 183 10.81 4.08 -25.66
N THR A 184 11.49 4.90 -24.88
CA THR A 184 11.82 6.29 -25.18
C THR A 184 13.32 6.47 -24.96
N HIS A 185 14.03 7.02 -25.96
CA HIS A 185 15.40 7.47 -25.76
C HIS A 185 15.37 8.90 -25.22
N VAL A 186 16.01 9.11 -24.08
CA VAL A 186 16.10 10.43 -23.43
C VAL A 186 17.56 10.84 -23.40
N ALA A 187 17.88 12.06 -23.81
CA ALA A 187 19.22 12.62 -23.67
C ALA A 187 19.16 14.05 -23.13
N ALA A 188 20.03 14.36 -22.18
CA ALA A 188 20.21 15.69 -21.62
C ALA A 188 21.66 16.14 -21.80
N THR A 189 21.86 17.42 -22.13
CA THR A 189 23.22 17.94 -22.34
C THR A 189 23.38 19.39 -21.87
N TYR A 190 24.58 19.72 -21.42
CA TYR A 190 25.03 21.08 -21.19
C TYR A 190 25.99 21.52 -22.31
N ASP A 191 25.64 22.64 -22.96
CA ASP A 191 26.47 23.29 -23.97
C ASP A 191 27.14 24.55 -23.38
N PRO A 192 28.44 24.49 -23.01
CA PRO A 192 29.14 25.64 -22.44
C PRO A 192 29.43 26.75 -23.47
N ALA A 193 29.35 26.46 -24.77
CA ALA A 193 29.52 27.48 -25.82
C ALA A 193 28.22 28.26 -26.04
N ALA A 194 27.08 27.60 -25.91
CA ALA A 194 25.76 28.22 -26.04
C ALA A 194 25.17 28.71 -24.70
N LEU A 195 25.79 28.38 -23.56
CA LEU A 195 25.28 28.63 -22.21
C LEU A 195 23.86 28.08 -22.03
N GLN A 196 23.66 26.82 -22.41
CA GLN A 196 22.34 26.20 -22.43
C GLN A 196 22.36 24.75 -21.97
N LEU A 197 21.31 24.38 -21.23
CA LEU A 197 20.87 22.98 -21.12
C LEU A 197 19.93 22.65 -22.28
N ARG A 198 20.01 21.43 -22.80
CA ARG A 198 19.08 20.89 -23.81
C ARG A 198 18.58 19.51 -23.42
N LEU A 199 17.32 19.24 -23.73
CA LEU A 199 16.67 17.93 -23.59
C LEU A 199 16.23 17.41 -24.94
N TYR A 200 16.48 16.13 -25.17
CA TYR A 200 16.08 15.41 -26.36
C TYR A 200 15.24 14.20 -25.99
N ARG A 201 14.21 13.94 -26.81
CA ARG A 201 13.42 12.72 -26.81
C ARG A 201 13.47 12.12 -28.21
N ASP A 202 13.89 10.87 -28.30
CA ASP A 202 13.98 10.13 -29.57
C ASP A 202 14.76 10.93 -30.64
N GLY A 203 15.86 11.55 -30.22
CA GLY A 203 16.72 12.41 -31.06
C GLY A 203 16.20 13.82 -31.35
N ARG A 204 15.00 14.20 -30.87
CA ARG A 204 14.39 15.51 -31.14
C ARG A 204 14.44 16.44 -29.93
N LEU A 205 14.75 17.71 -30.14
CA LEU A 205 14.80 18.72 -29.08
C LEU A 205 13.39 18.96 -28.50
N ILE A 206 13.27 18.87 -27.17
CA ILE A 206 12.00 19.04 -26.45
C ILE A 206 12.05 20.13 -25.37
N GLY A 207 13.23 20.69 -25.07
CA GLY A 207 13.36 21.74 -24.07
C GLY A 207 14.76 22.33 -24.02
N THR A 208 14.84 23.60 -23.64
CA THR A 208 16.10 24.34 -23.43
C THR A 208 16.00 25.23 -22.20
N ALA A 209 17.10 25.44 -21.48
CA ALA A 209 17.21 26.44 -20.42
C ALA A 209 18.54 27.18 -20.53
N ALA A 210 18.56 28.48 -20.25
CA ALA A 210 19.80 29.27 -20.18
C ALA A 210 20.56 28.95 -18.89
N THR A 211 21.89 28.94 -18.95
CA THR A 211 22.78 28.69 -17.81
C THR A 211 23.66 29.90 -17.53
N PRO A 212 24.22 30.02 -16.31
CA PRO A 212 25.27 31.00 -16.04
C PRO A 212 26.53 30.71 -16.88
N ASP A 213 27.35 31.74 -17.12
CA ASP A 213 28.66 31.59 -17.79
C ASP A 213 29.74 31.09 -16.82
N MET A 214 29.53 29.89 -16.30
CA MET A 214 30.49 29.20 -15.43
C MET A 214 30.43 27.69 -15.65
N ALA A 215 31.45 26.98 -15.15
CA ALA A 215 31.46 25.52 -15.21
C ALA A 215 30.48 24.95 -14.18
N PRO A 216 29.75 23.88 -14.50
CA PRO A 216 29.00 23.11 -13.51
C PRO A 216 29.90 22.57 -12.42
N GLU A 217 29.38 22.51 -11.20
CA GLU A 217 30.06 21.89 -10.06
C GLU A 217 29.40 20.55 -9.77
N LEU A 218 30.16 19.46 -9.75
CA LEU A 218 29.63 18.11 -9.49
C LEU A 218 29.60 17.80 -8.00
N ALA A 219 28.52 17.15 -7.54
CA ALA A 219 28.37 16.71 -6.15
C ALA A 219 29.09 15.36 -5.91
N SER A 220 30.41 15.32 -6.06
CA SER A 220 31.18 14.04 -6.02
C SER A 220 31.18 13.36 -4.64
N ALA A 221 30.79 14.07 -3.58
CA ALA A 221 30.61 13.51 -2.24
C ALA A 221 29.26 12.78 -2.08
N GLU A 222 28.28 13.07 -2.94
CA GLU A 222 26.99 12.41 -2.96
C GLU A 222 27.08 11.07 -3.73
N PRO A 223 26.35 10.03 -3.30
CA PRO A 223 26.28 8.79 -4.05
C PRO A 223 25.59 9.02 -5.40
N LEU A 224 26.10 8.38 -6.45
CA LEU A 224 25.41 8.30 -7.74
C LEU A 224 24.43 7.12 -7.69
N LEU A 225 23.13 7.45 -7.69
CA LEU A 225 22.06 6.46 -7.67
C LEU A 225 21.35 6.39 -9.02
N ILE A 226 21.02 5.18 -9.46
CA ILE A 226 20.20 4.93 -10.66
C ILE A 226 18.85 4.37 -10.20
N GLY A 227 17.77 4.98 -10.68
CA GLY A 227 16.39 4.60 -10.34
C GLY A 227 15.83 5.18 -9.04
N ARG A 228 16.62 5.99 -8.31
CA ARG A 228 16.20 6.59 -7.02
C ARG A 228 16.83 7.98 -6.81
N HIS A 229 16.04 8.91 -6.27
CA HIS A 229 16.54 10.21 -5.83
C HIS A 229 17.45 10.04 -4.59
N ASN A 230 18.59 10.73 -4.53
CA ASN A 230 19.56 10.55 -3.43
C ASN A 230 19.09 11.13 -2.08
N ARG A 231 18.13 12.05 -2.11
CA ARG A 231 17.38 12.56 -0.94
C ARG A 231 15.87 12.33 -1.10
N PRO A 232 15.39 11.07 -1.19
CA PRO A 232 13.99 10.78 -1.50
C PRO A 232 13.08 11.20 -0.33
N THR A 233 11.81 11.45 -0.63
CA THR A 233 10.82 11.65 0.45
C THR A 233 10.43 10.31 1.06
N LEU A 234 10.32 10.27 2.39
CA LEU A 234 9.89 9.08 3.13
C LEU A 234 8.36 9.07 3.24
N ILE A 235 7.73 7.95 2.89
CA ILE A 235 6.30 7.70 3.01
C ILE A 235 6.11 6.70 4.16
N ASN A 236 5.24 7.05 5.09
CA ASN A 236 4.89 6.25 6.27
C ASN A 236 6.11 5.72 7.07
N GLY A 237 7.23 6.45 7.07
CA GLY A 237 8.44 6.05 7.79
C GLY A 237 9.21 4.87 7.19
N GLU A 238 8.78 4.27 6.08
CA GLU A 238 9.40 3.07 5.51
C GLU A 238 9.74 3.20 4.02
N PHE A 239 8.81 3.72 3.24
CA PHE A 239 8.92 3.69 1.78
C PHE A 239 9.60 4.95 1.25
N HIS A 240 10.42 4.80 0.22
CA HIS A 240 11.06 5.93 -0.46
C HIS A 240 10.27 6.30 -1.71
N ALA A 241 9.83 7.55 -1.77
CA ALA A 241 9.30 8.16 -2.98
C ALA A 241 10.43 8.54 -3.96
N ASN A 242 10.07 9.17 -5.06
CA ASN A 242 10.97 9.72 -6.07
C ASN A 242 11.84 8.65 -6.76
N MET A 243 11.24 7.47 -6.95
CA MET A 243 11.86 6.31 -7.55
C MET A 243 11.25 6.02 -8.93
N TYR A 244 12.07 5.53 -9.85
CA TYR A 244 11.61 5.18 -11.18
C TYR A 244 10.89 3.84 -11.17
N MET A 245 9.78 3.76 -11.92
CA MET A 245 9.07 2.51 -12.18
C MET A 245 8.97 2.20 -13.67
N GLY A 246 9.63 1.12 -14.09
CA GLY A 246 9.66 0.68 -15.48
C GLY A 246 10.99 0.05 -15.86
N LEU A 247 11.16 -0.24 -17.14
CA LEU A 247 12.42 -0.80 -17.64
C LEU A 247 13.44 0.30 -17.95
N MET A 248 14.71 0.02 -17.70
CA MET A 248 15.84 0.77 -18.22
C MET A 248 16.77 -0.19 -18.97
N ASP A 249 17.01 0.09 -20.24
CA ASP A 249 17.87 -0.72 -21.12
C ASP A 249 19.32 -0.23 -21.07
N SER A 250 19.53 1.08 -20.99
CA SER A 250 20.88 1.62 -20.89
C SER A 250 20.89 2.96 -20.17
N LEU A 251 22.00 3.27 -19.50
CA LEU A 251 22.36 4.60 -19.03
C LEU A 251 23.80 4.92 -19.44
N VAL A 252 24.02 6.07 -20.06
CA VAL A 252 25.34 6.50 -20.57
C VAL A 252 25.63 7.91 -20.09
N MET A 253 26.83 8.11 -19.55
CA MET A 253 27.35 9.41 -19.15
C MET A 253 28.66 9.69 -19.90
N ARG A 254 28.75 10.87 -20.52
CA ARG A 254 29.91 11.23 -21.35
C ARG A 254 30.22 12.74 -21.35
N PRO A 255 31.49 13.12 -21.49
CA PRO A 255 31.88 14.50 -21.77
C PRO A 255 31.43 14.94 -23.17
N GLY A 256 31.30 16.25 -23.33
CA GLY A 256 30.92 16.89 -24.59
C GLY A 256 29.43 17.16 -24.71
N THR A 257 29.11 17.95 -25.74
CA THR A 257 27.78 18.51 -25.98
C THR A 257 27.04 17.76 -27.08
N LEU A 258 25.74 17.51 -26.88
CA LEU A 258 24.84 17.06 -27.95
C LEU A 258 24.18 18.26 -28.65
N ASP A 259 24.19 18.26 -29.98
CA ASP A 259 23.43 19.21 -30.79
C ASP A 259 22.31 18.53 -31.56
N ASP A 260 21.39 19.32 -32.10
CA ASP A 260 20.17 18.80 -32.72
C ASP A 260 20.46 17.80 -33.85
N THR A 261 21.42 18.12 -34.73
CA THR A 261 21.83 17.24 -35.84
C THR A 261 22.49 15.96 -35.34
N THR A 262 23.31 16.05 -34.30
CA THR A 262 23.98 14.88 -33.72
C THR A 262 23.03 14.02 -32.92
N ALA A 263 22.09 14.61 -32.16
CA ALA A 263 21.05 13.90 -31.43
C ALA A 263 20.17 13.07 -32.38
N GLU A 264 19.70 13.70 -33.46
CA GLU A 264 18.88 13.02 -34.48
C GLU A 264 19.67 11.90 -35.16
N ARG A 265 20.93 12.16 -35.54
CA ARG A 265 21.81 11.16 -36.16
C ARG A 265 22.08 9.97 -35.24
N GLU A 266 22.52 10.21 -34.00
CA GLU A 266 22.85 9.14 -33.05
C GLU A 266 21.63 8.27 -32.75
N TYR A 267 20.45 8.88 -32.57
CA TYR A 267 19.21 8.12 -32.40
C TYR A 267 18.89 7.27 -33.64
N ALA A 268 18.93 7.88 -34.83
CA ALA A 268 18.64 7.17 -36.08
C ALA A 268 19.61 6.01 -36.33
N GLU A 269 20.90 6.18 -36.03
CA GLU A 269 21.92 5.13 -36.11
C GLU A 269 21.64 3.99 -35.13
N ARG A 270 21.28 4.30 -33.87
CA ARG A 270 20.88 3.28 -32.88
C ARG A 270 19.67 2.49 -33.37
N VAL A 271 18.62 3.15 -33.87
CA VAL A 271 17.44 2.48 -34.42
C VAL A 271 17.77 1.65 -35.66
N ALA A 272 18.65 2.14 -36.54
CA ALA A 272 19.09 1.41 -37.72
C ALA A 272 19.90 0.14 -37.40
N ALA A 273 20.59 0.13 -36.26
CA ALA A 273 21.32 -1.03 -35.74
C ALA A 273 20.41 -2.09 -35.09
N LEU A 274 19.16 -1.75 -34.74
CA LEU A 274 18.23 -2.70 -34.14
C LEU A 274 17.74 -3.75 -35.14
N PRO A 275 17.39 -4.96 -34.66
CA PRO A 275 16.68 -5.95 -35.47
C PRO A 275 15.43 -5.35 -36.12
N ALA A 276 15.24 -5.61 -37.40
CA ALA A 276 14.15 -5.05 -38.21
C ALA A 276 14.10 -3.50 -38.27
N ARG A 277 15.17 -2.80 -37.87
CA ARG A 277 15.28 -1.33 -37.85
C ARG A 277 14.13 -0.65 -37.10
N ARG A 278 13.65 -1.28 -36.03
CA ARG A 278 12.50 -0.83 -35.24
C ARG A 278 12.74 -1.08 -33.76
N VAL A 279 12.36 -0.10 -32.95
CA VAL A 279 12.31 -0.24 -31.49
C VAL A 279 11.27 -1.29 -31.09
N PRO A 280 11.63 -2.33 -30.31
CA PRO A 280 10.70 -3.38 -29.91
C PRO A 280 9.59 -2.84 -28.99
N ARG A 281 8.58 -3.66 -28.69
CA ARG A 281 7.62 -3.32 -27.62
C ARG A 281 8.23 -3.76 -26.28
N PRO A 282 8.23 -2.93 -25.24
CA PRO A 282 8.67 -3.34 -23.91
C PRO A 282 7.71 -4.39 -23.33
N ASP A 283 8.27 -5.34 -22.58
CA ASP A 283 7.52 -6.31 -21.78
C ASP A 283 7.44 -5.79 -20.34
N LEU A 284 6.31 -5.16 -20.00
CA LEU A 284 6.05 -4.61 -18.67
C LEU A 284 5.02 -5.46 -17.90
N THR A 285 4.87 -6.74 -18.24
CA THR A 285 3.91 -7.61 -17.56
C THR A 285 4.34 -7.82 -16.10
N LEU A 286 3.41 -7.56 -15.18
CA LEU A 286 3.57 -7.81 -13.75
C LEU A 286 3.27 -9.29 -13.46
N ASP A 287 4.31 -10.11 -13.38
CA ASP A 287 4.20 -11.56 -13.21
C ASP A 287 4.09 -11.95 -11.72
N ARG A 288 3.06 -12.73 -11.36
CA ARG A 288 2.83 -13.24 -10.00
C ARG A 288 3.98 -14.11 -9.49
N ALA A 289 4.75 -14.73 -10.38
CA ALA A 289 5.92 -15.55 -10.04
C ALA A 289 6.99 -14.78 -9.24
N ARG A 290 6.95 -13.43 -9.25
CA ARG A 290 7.77 -12.59 -8.36
C ARG A 290 7.63 -12.98 -6.88
N PHE A 291 6.47 -13.49 -6.47
CA PHE A 291 6.16 -13.85 -5.09
C PHE A 291 6.10 -15.37 -4.87
N ASP A 292 6.65 -16.18 -5.80
CA ASP A 292 6.71 -17.63 -5.62
C ASP A 292 7.44 -17.99 -4.33
N GLY A 293 6.86 -18.90 -3.55
CA GLY A 293 7.38 -19.25 -2.23
C GLY A 293 6.88 -18.38 -1.08
N ASP A 294 6.14 -17.29 -1.32
CA ASP A 294 5.60 -16.49 -0.21
C ASP A 294 4.63 -17.31 0.65
N ARG A 295 5.01 -17.51 1.92
CA ARG A 295 4.32 -18.35 2.90
C ARG A 295 3.02 -17.75 3.42
N HIS A 296 2.76 -16.47 3.18
CA HIS A 296 1.57 -15.75 3.65
C HIS A 296 0.68 -15.28 2.50
N ARG A 297 1.19 -15.19 1.28
CA ARG A 297 0.42 -14.70 0.13
C ARG A 297 -0.80 -15.59 -0.19
N PRO A 298 -2.05 -15.08 -0.12
CA PRO A 298 -3.24 -15.84 -0.45
C PRO A 298 -3.20 -16.42 -1.86
N GLN A 299 -3.75 -17.62 -2.03
CA GLN A 299 -3.69 -18.35 -3.30
C GLN A 299 -5.04 -18.50 -3.97
N PHE A 300 -6.15 -18.44 -3.22
CA PHE A 300 -7.50 -18.50 -3.80
C PHE A 300 -8.37 -17.29 -3.48
N HIS A 301 -7.83 -16.34 -2.71
CA HIS A 301 -8.38 -14.99 -2.61
C HIS A 301 -7.74 -14.06 -3.65
N MET A 302 -8.55 -13.19 -4.25
CA MET A 302 -8.05 -12.28 -5.29
C MET A 302 -7.11 -11.23 -4.69
N LEU A 303 -5.97 -10.95 -5.33
CA LEU A 303 -5.06 -9.85 -4.98
C LEU A 303 -4.31 -9.36 -6.22
N PRO A 304 -3.76 -8.13 -6.28
CA PRO A 304 -3.06 -7.64 -7.46
C PRO A 304 -1.82 -8.51 -7.72
N PRO A 305 -1.34 -8.57 -8.97
CA PRO A 305 -0.13 -9.31 -9.26
C PRO A 305 1.03 -8.81 -8.39
N TRP A 306 1.21 -7.49 -8.29
CA TRP A 306 2.27 -6.84 -7.49
C TRP A 306 1.67 -5.78 -6.55
N HIS A 307 2.39 -5.47 -5.48
CA HIS A 307 2.20 -4.25 -4.67
C HIS A 307 0.85 -4.15 -3.94
N TRP A 308 0.27 -2.96 -3.88
CA TRP A 308 -0.87 -2.63 -3.00
C TRP A 308 -2.19 -2.66 -3.75
N MET A 309 -3.25 -3.12 -3.07
CA MET A 309 -4.64 -2.86 -3.47
C MET A 309 -5.47 -2.33 -2.30
N ASN A 310 -6.53 -1.56 -2.60
CA ASN A 310 -7.67 -1.43 -1.69
C ASN A 310 -8.83 -2.34 -2.14
N GLU A 311 -10.08 -1.90 -1.98
CA GLU A 311 -11.25 -2.70 -2.28
C GLU A 311 -11.39 -3.15 -3.74
N PRO A 312 -11.74 -4.44 -3.95
CA PRO A 312 -12.33 -4.87 -5.21
C PRO A 312 -13.67 -4.16 -5.39
N HIS A 313 -13.82 -3.45 -6.50
CA HIS A 313 -15.01 -2.68 -6.80
C HIS A 313 -15.37 -2.71 -8.28
N ALA A 314 -16.49 -2.05 -8.61
CA ALA A 314 -17.06 -2.04 -9.95
C ALA A 314 -17.25 -3.45 -10.58
N PRO A 315 -17.75 -4.46 -9.84
CA PRO A 315 -18.04 -5.75 -10.44
C PRO A 315 -19.07 -5.59 -11.56
N VAL A 316 -18.79 -6.18 -12.73
CA VAL A 316 -19.72 -6.17 -13.86
C VAL A 316 -19.63 -7.48 -14.63
N TYR A 317 -20.78 -8.03 -14.99
CA TYR A 317 -20.84 -9.13 -15.94
C TYR A 317 -21.07 -8.58 -17.35
N PHE A 318 -20.22 -9.00 -18.29
CA PHE A 318 -20.34 -8.63 -19.69
C PHE A 318 -20.01 -9.81 -20.60
N LYS A 319 -20.98 -10.19 -21.46
CA LYS A 319 -20.82 -11.17 -22.55
C LYS A 319 -20.08 -12.46 -22.15
N GLY A 320 -20.46 -13.08 -21.02
CA GLY A 320 -19.89 -14.35 -20.57
C GLY A 320 -18.81 -14.24 -19.50
N LYS A 321 -18.38 -13.02 -19.14
CA LYS A 321 -17.26 -12.78 -18.24
C LYS A 321 -17.64 -11.85 -17.10
N TYR A 322 -17.12 -12.16 -15.93
CA TYR A 322 -17.13 -11.30 -14.75
C TYR A 322 -15.85 -10.46 -14.77
N HIS A 323 -16.00 -9.15 -14.68
CA HIS A 323 -14.90 -8.22 -14.51
C HIS A 323 -14.97 -7.64 -13.10
N ILE A 324 -13.81 -7.46 -12.50
CA ILE A 324 -13.64 -6.77 -11.23
C ILE A 324 -12.47 -5.80 -11.36
N PHE A 325 -12.61 -4.64 -10.75
CA PHE A 325 -11.57 -3.63 -10.67
C PHE A 325 -11.16 -3.48 -9.21
N TYR A 326 -10.07 -2.78 -8.95
CA TYR A 326 -9.62 -2.52 -7.59
C TYR A 326 -8.74 -1.30 -7.57
N GLN A 327 -8.80 -0.52 -6.48
CA GLN A 327 -7.79 0.51 -6.26
C GLN A 327 -6.42 -0.16 -6.19
N HIS A 328 -5.43 0.41 -6.85
CA HIS A 328 -4.09 -0.17 -6.98
C HIS A 328 -3.04 0.94 -6.95
N ASP A 329 -1.97 0.73 -6.20
CA ASP A 329 -0.76 1.55 -6.30
C ASP A 329 0.33 0.70 -6.95
N PRO A 330 0.74 1.03 -8.20
CA PRO A 330 1.79 0.31 -8.89
C PRO A 330 3.19 0.66 -8.37
N LEU A 331 3.35 1.71 -7.55
CA LEU A 331 4.68 2.19 -7.15
C LEU A 331 5.23 1.46 -5.92
N GLY A 332 4.39 0.81 -5.13
CA GLY A 332 4.84 0.04 -3.98
C GLY A 332 3.69 -0.48 -3.14
N PRO A 333 3.99 -1.29 -2.11
CA PRO A 333 2.97 -1.90 -1.25
C PRO A 333 2.42 -0.91 -0.20
N TYR A 334 2.12 0.33 -0.60
CA TYR A 334 1.60 1.42 0.24
C TYR A 334 0.52 2.22 -0.51
N TRP A 335 -0.26 3.01 0.23
CA TRP A 335 -1.23 3.94 -0.36
C TRP A 335 -0.53 5.21 -0.86
N GLY A 336 -0.66 5.52 -2.14
CA GLY A 336 -0.12 6.75 -2.72
C GLY A 336 -0.85 7.14 -4.01
N GLN A 337 -0.40 6.61 -5.15
CA GLN A 337 -0.94 6.95 -6.45
C GLN A 337 -1.99 5.97 -6.94
N ILE A 338 -3.25 6.30 -6.64
CA ILE A 338 -4.35 5.38 -6.91
C ILE A 338 -4.67 5.29 -8.41
N HIS A 339 -4.51 4.08 -8.91
CA HIS A 339 -4.93 3.55 -10.20
C HIS A 339 -6.10 2.56 -10.01
N TRP A 340 -6.71 2.11 -11.10
CA TRP A 340 -7.60 0.94 -11.08
C TRP A 340 -6.93 -0.24 -11.78
N GLY A 341 -6.64 -1.30 -11.02
CA GLY A 341 -6.33 -2.60 -11.60
C GLY A 341 -7.57 -3.28 -12.17
N HIS A 342 -7.39 -4.37 -12.92
CA HIS A 342 -8.46 -5.07 -13.62
C HIS A 342 -8.19 -6.57 -13.66
N ALA A 343 -9.19 -7.37 -13.30
CA ALA A 343 -9.15 -8.81 -13.47
C ALA A 343 -10.46 -9.31 -14.11
N VAL A 344 -10.36 -10.44 -14.82
CA VAL A 344 -11.49 -11.09 -15.49
C VAL A 344 -11.58 -12.56 -15.09
N SER A 345 -12.80 -13.06 -14.99
CA SER A 345 -13.12 -14.43 -14.61
C SER A 345 -14.36 -14.93 -15.35
N THR A 346 -14.51 -16.25 -15.49
CA THR A 346 -15.76 -16.88 -15.97
C THR A 346 -16.61 -17.44 -14.82
N ASP A 347 -16.09 -17.46 -13.60
CA ASP A 347 -16.72 -18.10 -12.43
C ASP A 347 -16.52 -17.33 -11.11
N MET A 348 -15.97 -16.12 -11.15
CA MET A 348 -15.65 -15.25 -10.00
C MET A 348 -14.61 -15.82 -9.02
N VAL A 349 -13.95 -16.94 -9.35
CA VAL A 349 -12.95 -17.57 -8.47
C VAL A 349 -11.63 -17.85 -9.17
N HIS A 350 -11.63 -18.09 -10.48
CA HIS A 350 -10.40 -18.16 -11.29
C HIS A 350 -10.19 -16.85 -12.03
N TRP A 351 -9.13 -16.12 -11.67
CA TRP A 351 -8.91 -14.75 -12.13
C TRP A 351 -7.70 -14.64 -13.05
N ARG A 352 -7.86 -13.90 -14.15
CA ARG A 352 -6.76 -13.47 -15.02
C ARG A 352 -6.58 -11.96 -14.93
N ASP A 353 -5.33 -11.54 -14.76
CA ASP A 353 -4.93 -10.14 -14.70
C ASP A 353 -5.00 -9.46 -16.07
N LEU A 354 -5.54 -8.24 -16.10
CA LEU A 354 -5.65 -7.37 -17.26
C LEU A 354 -4.80 -6.10 -17.03
N PRO A 355 -4.46 -5.33 -18.08
CA PRO A 355 -3.79 -4.05 -17.92
C PRO A 355 -4.57 -3.10 -17.00
N ILE A 356 -3.87 -2.19 -16.33
CA ILE A 356 -4.47 -1.10 -15.55
C ILE A 356 -5.58 -0.42 -16.37
N ALA A 357 -6.79 -0.38 -15.80
CA ALA A 357 -7.95 0.21 -16.44
C ALA A 357 -7.92 1.74 -16.39
N LEU A 358 -7.63 2.32 -15.22
CA LEU A 358 -7.58 3.77 -15.01
C LEU A 358 -6.26 4.19 -14.35
N ALA A 359 -5.73 5.31 -14.80
CA ALA A 359 -4.51 5.91 -14.28
C ALA A 359 -4.68 7.43 -14.22
N PRO A 360 -4.06 8.13 -13.26
CA PRO A 360 -4.07 9.58 -13.24
C PRO A 360 -3.52 10.18 -14.54
N ALA A 361 -4.18 11.23 -15.04
CA ALA A 361 -3.84 11.89 -16.30
C ALA A 361 -4.05 13.41 -16.24
N ALA A 362 -3.16 14.17 -16.90
CA ALA A 362 -3.11 15.63 -16.82
C ALA A 362 -4.43 16.32 -17.24
N ASP A 363 -4.96 15.93 -18.41
CA ASP A 363 -6.17 16.51 -19.00
C ASP A 363 -7.39 15.64 -18.69
N SER A 364 -7.62 15.38 -17.41
CA SER A 364 -8.70 14.52 -16.95
C SER A 364 -9.39 15.05 -15.69
N VAL A 365 -10.46 14.38 -15.28
CA VAL A 365 -11.15 14.61 -14.00
C VAL A 365 -10.35 14.08 -12.79
N ALA A 366 -9.28 13.32 -13.02
CA ALA A 366 -8.51 12.62 -11.99
C ALA A 366 -6.99 12.78 -12.16
N PRO A 367 -6.45 14.02 -12.23
CA PRO A 367 -5.01 14.22 -12.32
C PRO A 367 -4.26 13.72 -11.08
N ASP A 368 -4.88 13.71 -9.90
CA ASP A 368 -4.23 13.41 -8.62
C ASP A 368 -4.58 12.02 -8.04
N GLY A 369 -5.58 11.33 -8.60
CA GLY A 369 -5.95 9.97 -8.18
C GLY A 369 -7.27 9.49 -8.77
N CYS A 370 -7.35 8.20 -9.12
CA CYS A 370 -8.57 7.53 -9.55
C CYS A 370 -9.12 6.69 -8.39
N TRP A 371 -9.92 7.29 -7.50
CA TRP A 371 -10.50 6.58 -6.35
C TRP A 371 -11.71 5.72 -6.75
N SER A 372 -12.30 5.04 -5.77
CA SER A 372 -13.27 3.95 -5.96
C SER A 372 -14.53 4.38 -6.69
N GLY A 373 -15.31 3.38 -7.10
CA GLY A 373 -16.60 3.58 -7.73
C GLY A 373 -17.24 2.28 -8.19
N SER A 374 -18.00 2.34 -9.28
CA SER A 374 -18.82 1.23 -9.77
C SER A 374 -18.80 1.11 -11.30
N ALA A 375 -19.41 0.05 -11.82
CA ALA A 375 -19.60 -0.14 -13.25
C ALA A 375 -21.06 -0.47 -13.54
N CYS A 376 -21.51 -0.11 -14.73
CA CYS A 376 -22.84 -0.47 -15.22
C CYS A 376 -22.80 -0.67 -16.75
N VAL A 377 -23.62 -1.59 -17.26
CA VAL A 377 -23.68 -1.90 -18.69
C VAL A 377 -24.63 -0.95 -19.41
N ASP A 378 -24.15 -0.30 -20.46
CA ASP A 378 -24.89 0.67 -21.25
C ASP A 378 -25.38 0.03 -22.56
N GLY A 379 -26.30 -0.93 -22.41
CA GLY A 379 -26.82 -1.73 -23.52
C GLY A 379 -25.70 -2.31 -24.40
N ASP A 380 -25.82 -2.13 -25.72
CA ASP A 380 -24.82 -2.60 -26.68
C ASP A 380 -23.54 -1.73 -26.75
N ARG A 381 -23.52 -0.56 -26.10
CA ARG A 381 -22.29 0.26 -25.98
C ARG A 381 -21.27 -0.36 -25.03
N GLY A 382 -21.66 -1.39 -24.28
CA GLY A 382 -20.79 -2.10 -23.36
C GLY A 382 -20.70 -1.41 -21.99
N PRO A 383 -19.80 -1.89 -21.11
CA PRO A 383 -19.71 -1.37 -19.76
C PRO A 383 -19.10 0.03 -19.69
N VAL A 384 -19.57 0.80 -18.71
CA VAL A 384 -19.09 2.14 -18.34
C VAL A 384 -18.60 2.09 -16.89
N LEU A 385 -17.40 2.61 -16.63
CA LEU A 385 -16.88 2.80 -15.28
C LEU A 385 -17.28 4.18 -14.77
N PHE A 386 -17.69 4.26 -13.51
CA PHE A 386 -17.92 5.47 -12.75
C PHE A 386 -16.95 5.48 -11.59
N PHE A 387 -16.20 6.56 -11.40
CA PHE A 387 -15.14 6.63 -10.40
C PHE A 387 -15.08 8.02 -9.78
N THR A 388 -14.46 8.14 -8.60
CA THR A 388 -14.14 9.45 -8.04
C THR A 388 -12.77 9.92 -8.54
N GLY A 389 -12.73 11.06 -9.21
CA GLY A 389 -11.50 11.73 -9.58
C GLY A 389 -11.06 12.74 -8.53
N GLY A 390 -9.77 12.67 -8.18
CA GLY A 390 -9.08 13.65 -7.35
C GLY A 390 -8.42 14.75 -8.19
N ASP A 391 -8.68 16.01 -7.84
CA ASP A 391 -8.04 17.21 -8.42
C ASP A 391 -7.76 18.26 -7.34
N ASP A 392 -6.52 18.29 -6.84
CA ASP A 392 -6.09 19.16 -5.74
C ASP A 392 -6.03 20.65 -6.13
N ARG A 393 -6.24 20.99 -7.40
CA ARG A 393 -6.35 22.39 -7.86
C ARG A 393 -7.72 23.00 -7.57
N LEU A 394 -8.72 22.18 -7.24
CA LEU A 394 -10.10 22.62 -7.04
C LEU A 394 -10.38 22.93 -5.57
N PRO A 395 -11.35 23.82 -5.28
CA PRO A 395 -11.79 24.07 -3.90
C PRO A 395 -12.37 22.81 -3.24
N TYR A 396 -13.03 21.95 -4.03
CA TYR A 396 -13.50 20.63 -3.62
C TYR A 396 -12.87 19.61 -4.56
N ARG A 397 -11.90 18.86 -4.05
CA ARG A 397 -11.03 18.01 -4.87
C ARG A 397 -11.69 16.73 -5.40
N GLN A 398 -12.88 16.36 -4.91
CA GLN A 398 -13.52 15.08 -5.22
C GLN A 398 -14.72 15.30 -6.16
N ARG A 399 -14.73 14.59 -7.29
CA ARG A 399 -15.78 14.66 -8.32
C ARG A 399 -16.00 13.31 -8.95
N THR A 400 -17.17 13.02 -9.53
CA THR A 400 -17.36 11.75 -10.24
C THR A 400 -17.06 11.90 -11.73
N GLY A 401 -16.33 10.93 -12.27
CA GLY A 401 -15.97 10.80 -13.69
C GLY A 401 -16.54 9.52 -14.31
N ILE A 402 -16.41 9.42 -15.63
CA ILE A 402 -16.68 8.18 -16.36
C ILE A 402 -15.54 7.76 -17.27
N ALA A 403 -15.40 6.44 -17.48
CA ALA A 403 -14.55 5.87 -18.51
C ALA A 403 -15.33 4.86 -19.35
N LEU A 404 -15.11 4.90 -20.67
CA LEU A 404 -15.81 4.05 -21.64
C LEU A 404 -14.89 2.92 -22.10
N SER A 405 -15.42 1.71 -22.18
CA SER A 405 -14.68 0.58 -22.75
C SER A 405 -14.44 0.79 -24.26
N SER A 406 -13.36 0.19 -24.76
CA SER A 406 -13.02 0.13 -26.18
C SER A 406 -13.86 -0.88 -26.98
N TYR A 407 -14.68 -1.70 -26.30
CA TYR A 407 -15.50 -2.76 -26.89
C TYR A 407 -16.30 -2.35 -28.15
N PRO A 408 -16.95 -1.17 -28.22
CA PRO A 408 -17.66 -0.76 -29.45
C PRO A 408 -16.78 -0.66 -30.70
N THR A 409 -15.45 -0.53 -30.51
CA THR A 409 -14.47 -0.36 -31.58
C THR A 409 -13.71 -1.64 -31.92
N ASP A 410 -13.40 -2.49 -30.95
CA ASP A 410 -12.58 -3.70 -31.14
C ASP A 410 -13.34 -5.02 -30.94
N GLY A 411 -14.52 -5.00 -30.31
CA GLY A 411 -15.29 -6.18 -29.97
C GLY A 411 -14.67 -7.05 -28.87
N ASP A 412 -13.64 -6.58 -28.16
CA ASP A 412 -12.92 -7.39 -27.18
C ASP A 412 -13.69 -7.43 -25.85
N THR A 413 -14.19 -8.61 -25.49
CA THR A 413 -14.94 -8.83 -24.24
C THR A 413 -14.04 -8.96 -23.02
N ASP A 414 -12.72 -8.97 -23.17
CA ASP A 414 -11.79 -8.83 -22.04
C ASP A 414 -11.70 -7.39 -21.52
N LEU A 415 -12.14 -6.41 -22.32
CA LEU A 415 -12.12 -4.98 -21.99
C LEU A 415 -10.73 -4.45 -21.57
N PRO A 416 -9.66 -4.70 -22.34
CA PRO A 416 -8.29 -4.37 -21.94
C PRO A 416 -7.96 -2.86 -22.02
N THR A 417 -8.85 -2.03 -22.55
CA THR A 417 -8.58 -0.61 -22.78
C THR A 417 -9.82 0.24 -22.49
N TRP A 418 -9.60 1.32 -21.75
CA TRP A 418 -10.62 2.26 -21.28
C TRP A 418 -10.24 3.69 -21.64
N THR A 419 -11.22 4.49 -22.05
CA THR A 419 -11.04 5.91 -22.34
C THR A 419 -11.74 6.74 -21.27
N MET A 420 -10.96 7.36 -20.40
CA MET A 420 -11.43 8.32 -19.41
C MET A 420 -11.94 9.60 -20.09
N ARG A 421 -13.09 10.11 -19.66
CA ARG A 421 -13.60 11.42 -20.09
C ARG A 421 -12.95 12.55 -19.27
N SER A 422 -12.75 13.70 -19.90
CA SER A 422 -12.15 14.89 -19.27
C SER A 422 -13.13 15.68 -18.40
N GLU A 423 -14.43 15.51 -18.62
CA GLU A 423 -15.50 16.25 -17.91
C GLU A 423 -16.11 15.38 -16.79
N PRO A 424 -16.38 15.96 -15.60
CA PRO A 424 -17.08 15.26 -14.53
C PRO A 424 -18.55 15.07 -14.89
N VAL A 425 -19.18 14.04 -14.32
CA VAL A 425 -20.62 13.79 -14.49
C VAL A 425 -21.46 14.25 -13.29
N THR A 426 -20.89 14.22 -12.06
CA THR A 426 -21.47 14.88 -10.87
C THR A 426 -20.42 15.46 -9.94
N GLU A 427 -20.83 16.50 -9.21
CA GLU A 427 -20.01 17.24 -8.23
C GLU A 427 -20.92 17.65 -7.06
N ALA A 428 -20.40 17.71 -5.84
CA ALA A 428 -21.07 18.37 -4.71
C ALA A 428 -20.57 19.82 -4.60
N LEU A 429 -21.50 20.78 -4.71
CA LEU A 429 -21.20 22.19 -4.50
C LEU A 429 -21.44 22.58 -3.03
N ALA A 430 -20.74 23.62 -2.59
CA ALA A 430 -20.96 24.25 -1.29
C ALA A 430 -22.45 24.56 -1.07
N GLY A 431 -22.99 24.18 0.08
CA GLY A 431 -24.37 24.49 0.43
C GLY A 431 -25.44 23.65 -0.27
N LEU A 432 -25.07 22.57 -0.97
CA LEU A 432 -26.03 21.62 -1.53
C LEU A 432 -26.91 21.05 -0.40
N PRO A 433 -28.24 21.28 -0.39
CA PRO A 433 -29.08 20.87 0.73
C PRO A 433 -29.11 19.35 0.93
N ALA A 434 -28.94 18.88 2.17
CA ALA A 434 -29.01 17.47 2.53
C ALA A 434 -29.51 17.29 3.98
N GLY A 435 -30.67 16.64 4.14
CA GLY A 435 -31.23 16.32 5.46
C GLY A 435 -31.36 17.58 6.35
N PRO A 436 -30.85 17.56 7.61
CA PRO A 436 -30.90 18.71 8.50
C PRO A 436 -29.94 19.87 8.14
N GLY A 437 -29.04 19.68 7.17
CA GLY A 437 -28.01 20.66 6.81
C GLY A 437 -27.66 20.62 5.33
N THR A 438 -26.37 20.54 5.02
CA THR A 438 -25.83 20.52 3.66
C THR A 438 -24.89 19.34 3.45
N ALA A 439 -24.73 18.89 2.21
CA ALA A 439 -23.73 17.89 1.87
C ALA A 439 -22.32 18.40 2.19
N TRP A 440 -21.48 17.51 2.71
CA TRP A 440 -20.08 17.79 2.98
C TRP A 440 -19.28 17.75 1.67
N ALA A 441 -19.22 18.87 0.94
CA ALA A 441 -18.64 18.94 -0.40
C ALA A 441 -17.16 18.49 -0.49
N GLU A 442 -16.38 18.67 0.58
CA GLU A 442 -15.00 18.18 0.68
C GLU A 442 -14.90 16.64 0.71
N ASN A 443 -15.97 15.95 1.10
CA ASN A 443 -16.08 14.50 1.14
C ASN A 443 -17.24 14.03 0.24
N PHE A 444 -16.94 13.79 -1.03
CA PHE A 444 -17.90 13.42 -2.08
C PHE A 444 -17.28 12.34 -2.98
N ARG A 445 -17.50 11.06 -2.65
CA ARG A 445 -16.79 9.95 -3.32
C ARG A 445 -17.58 8.65 -3.43
N ASP A 446 -17.01 7.70 -4.17
CA ASP A 446 -17.44 6.31 -4.31
C ASP A 446 -18.80 6.15 -4.99
N PRO A 447 -18.93 6.53 -6.29
CA PRO A 447 -20.19 6.44 -6.99
C PRO A 447 -20.66 4.98 -7.16
N PHE A 448 -21.88 4.67 -6.73
CA PHE A 448 -22.57 3.40 -7.01
C PHE A 448 -23.70 3.61 -8.01
N VAL A 449 -23.61 2.97 -9.17
CA VAL A 449 -24.48 3.25 -10.33
C VAL A 449 -25.20 2.00 -10.81
N TRP A 450 -26.49 2.13 -11.08
CA TRP A 450 -27.27 1.13 -11.78
C TRP A 450 -28.29 1.78 -12.72
N GLU A 451 -28.79 0.98 -13.65
CA GLU A 451 -29.88 1.36 -14.55
C GLU A 451 -31.09 0.48 -14.25
N GLU A 452 -32.27 1.10 -14.14
CA GLU A 452 -33.53 0.39 -14.01
C GLU A 452 -34.66 1.19 -14.66
N ASP A 453 -35.48 0.54 -15.48
CA ASP A 453 -36.67 1.11 -16.12
C ASP A 453 -36.38 2.38 -16.97
N GLY A 454 -35.22 2.44 -17.64
CA GLY A 454 -34.80 3.58 -18.46
C GLY A 454 -34.33 4.79 -17.64
N VAL A 455 -33.97 4.57 -16.38
CA VAL A 455 -33.44 5.57 -15.46
C VAL A 455 -32.12 5.08 -14.89
N TRP A 456 -31.10 5.92 -15.04
CA TRP A 456 -29.81 5.73 -14.39
C TRP A 456 -29.85 6.38 -13.01
N TYR A 457 -29.43 5.64 -11.99
CA TYR A 457 -29.29 6.10 -10.62
C TYR A 457 -27.83 6.10 -10.22
N GLN A 458 -27.40 7.12 -9.47
CA GLN A 458 -26.06 7.20 -8.89
C GLN A 458 -26.21 7.58 -7.42
N LEU A 459 -25.57 6.80 -6.54
CA LEU A 459 -25.28 7.17 -5.17
C LEU A 459 -23.87 7.72 -5.09
N VAL A 460 -23.61 8.74 -4.27
CA VAL A 460 -22.26 9.20 -3.95
C VAL A 460 -22.16 9.41 -2.44
N GLY A 461 -21.17 8.80 -1.79
CA GLY A 461 -20.91 8.92 -0.36
C GLY A 461 -20.58 10.35 0.06
N SER A 462 -21.14 10.79 1.19
CA SER A 462 -20.95 12.14 1.76
C SER A 462 -21.26 12.16 3.26
N GLY A 463 -20.93 13.27 3.93
CA GLY A 463 -21.50 13.64 5.23
C GLY A 463 -22.62 14.68 5.10
N ILE A 464 -23.37 14.90 6.18
CA ILE A 464 -24.27 16.03 6.37
C ILE A 464 -23.68 16.96 7.44
N VAL A 465 -23.51 18.23 7.09
CA VAL A 465 -22.83 19.23 7.92
C VAL A 465 -23.56 20.58 7.92
N ASP A 466 -23.37 21.34 8.99
CA ASP A 466 -23.55 22.78 8.98
C ASP A 466 -22.26 23.44 8.50
N TYR A 467 -22.37 24.29 7.49
CA TYR A 467 -21.25 25.00 6.86
C TYR A 467 -21.53 26.50 6.84
N ASN A 468 -20.58 27.31 7.32
CA ASN A 468 -20.75 28.77 7.42
C ASN A 468 -20.16 29.54 6.22
N GLY A 469 -19.73 28.85 5.17
CA GLY A 469 -19.04 29.44 4.02
C GLY A 469 -17.51 29.35 4.08
N THR A 470 -16.92 28.97 5.22
CA THR A 470 -15.46 28.80 5.37
C THR A 470 -15.05 27.50 6.06
N GLN A 471 -15.88 26.97 6.96
CA GLN A 471 -15.56 25.76 7.72
C GLN A 471 -16.83 25.01 8.09
N VAL A 472 -16.68 23.71 8.35
CA VAL A 472 -17.70 22.89 9.00
C VAL A 472 -17.83 23.33 10.46
N THR A 473 -19.06 23.66 10.88
CA THR A 473 -19.35 24.06 12.27
C THR A 473 -20.02 22.96 13.07
N ARG A 474 -20.66 22.00 12.40
CA ARG A 474 -21.31 20.84 13.02
C ARG A 474 -21.41 19.70 12.02
N LYS A 475 -21.22 18.47 12.51
CA LYS A 475 -21.44 17.23 11.75
C LYS A 475 -22.72 16.55 12.28
N HIS A 476 -23.61 16.16 11.36
CA HIS A 476 -24.88 15.50 11.69
C HIS A 476 -24.83 13.99 11.46
N GLY A 477 -23.98 13.52 10.54
CA GLY A 477 -23.74 12.10 10.24
C GLY A 477 -23.56 11.82 8.74
N GLY A 478 -23.25 10.58 8.40
CA GLY A 478 -23.02 10.14 7.03
C GLY A 478 -24.29 9.98 6.19
N THR A 479 -24.13 10.02 4.87
CA THR A 479 -25.21 9.87 3.89
C THR A 479 -24.69 9.39 2.52
N ALA A 480 -25.61 8.94 1.66
CA ALA A 480 -25.36 8.75 0.24
C ALA A 480 -26.26 9.71 -0.55
N LEU A 481 -25.70 10.56 -1.40
CA LEU A 481 -26.42 11.53 -2.23
C LEU A 481 -26.93 10.85 -3.50
N VAL A 482 -28.20 11.07 -3.87
CA VAL A 482 -28.81 10.43 -5.03
C VAL A 482 -28.88 11.38 -6.22
N TYR A 483 -28.47 10.88 -7.38
CA TYR A 483 -28.61 11.54 -8.67
C TYR A 483 -29.31 10.62 -9.67
N THR A 484 -30.02 11.22 -10.64
CA THR A 484 -30.69 10.47 -11.72
C THR A 484 -30.39 11.04 -13.09
N ALA A 485 -30.28 10.17 -14.10
CA ALA A 485 -30.07 10.55 -15.49
C ALA A 485 -30.82 9.61 -16.46
N ARG A 486 -30.78 9.94 -17.75
CA ARG A 486 -31.34 9.10 -18.84
C ARG A 486 -30.27 8.32 -19.61
N ARG A 487 -29.01 8.61 -19.37
CA ARG A 487 -27.82 8.01 -19.98
C ARG A 487 -26.62 8.24 -19.05
N PRO A 488 -25.55 7.44 -19.14
CA PRO A 488 -24.42 7.53 -18.21
C PRO A 488 -23.70 8.89 -18.25
N GLU A 489 -23.68 9.56 -19.40
CA GLU A 489 -23.06 10.88 -19.56
C GLU A 489 -23.87 12.04 -18.94
N GLY A 490 -25.05 11.76 -18.39
CA GLY A 490 -25.93 12.77 -17.82
C GLY A 490 -26.77 13.52 -18.87
N PRO A 491 -27.27 14.74 -18.56
CA PRO A 491 -27.06 15.44 -17.31
C PRO A 491 -27.67 14.70 -16.12
N TRP A 492 -26.96 14.73 -15.00
CA TRP A 492 -27.38 14.11 -13.74
C TRP A 492 -28.14 15.12 -12.87
N THR A 493 -29.30 14.71 -12.35
CA THR A 493 -30.17 15.55 -11.52
C THR A 493 -30.16 15.07 -10.08
N TYR A 494 -29.74 15.93 -9.15
CA TYR A 494 -29.77 15.66 -7.72
C TYR A 494 -31.19 15.44 -7.19
N ARG A 495 -31.37 14.46 -6.29
CA ARG A 495 -32.66 14.07 -5.70
C ARG A 495 -32.70 14.16 -4.17
N GLY A 496 -31.60 14.52 -3.52
CA GLY A 496 -31.48 14.51 -2.06
C GLY A 496 -30.67 13.32 -1.53
N PRO A 497 -30.51 13.20 -0.21
CA PRO A 497 -29.84 12.06 0.42
C PRO A 497 -30.72 10.80 0.39
N LEU A 498 -30.17 9.64 0.03
CA LEU A 498 -30.86 8.36 0.03
C LEU A 498 -31.43 8.03 1.41
N TYR A 499 -30.54 8.14 2.41
CA TYR A 499 -30.76 7.94 3.84
C TYR A 499 -29.57 8.58 4.60
N TRP A 500 -29.67 8.80 5.90
CA TRP A 500 -28.58 9.35 6.72
C TRP A 500 -28.69 8.89 8.18
N ASN A 501 -27.57 8.81 8.90
CA ASN A 501 -27.56 8.51 10.34
C ASN A 501 -27.50 9.80 11.18
N ASP A 502 -28.31 9.87 12.24
CA ASP A 502 -28.18 10.91 13.27
C ASP A 502 -27.03 10.53 14.20
N LEU A 503 -25.87 11.16 14.02
CA LEU A 503 -24.62 10.87 14.74
C LEU A 503 -24.77 10.97 16.25
N THR A 504 -25.75 11.74 16.75
CA THR A 504 -26.03 11.85 18.20
C THR A 504 -26.76 10.65 18.78
N LYS A 505 -27.41 9.83 17.93
CA LYS A 505 -28.17 8.63 18.30
C LYS A 505 -27.51 7.35 17.83
N VAL A 506 -26.86 7.40 16.67
CA VAL A 506 -26.26 6.27 15.96
C VAL A 506 -24.90 6.73 15.41
N PRO A 507 -23.86 6.77 16.26
CA PRO A 507 -22.53 7.23 15.88
C PRO A 507 -21.74 6.22 15.03
N GLU A 508 -22.09 4.93 15.08
CA GLU A 508 -21.30 3.82 14.55
C GLU A 508 -21.04 3.92 13.03
N PRO A 509 -22.00 4.33 12.18
CA PRO A 509 -21.78 4.53 10.73
C PRO A 509 -20.94 5.75 10.36
N GLY A 510 -20.46 6.53 11.32
CA GLY A 510 -19.51 7.61 11.09
C GLY A 510 -20.10 8.95 10.67
N GLU A 511 -19.19 9.91 10.48
CA GLU A 511 -19.47 11.31 10.08
C GLU A 511 -19.75 11.42 8.57
N MET A 512 -19.26 10.46 7.81
CA MET A 512 -19.40 10.33 6.36
C MET A 512 -19.43 8.83 6.00
N TRP A 513 -20.15 8.50 4.92
CA TRP A 513 -20.20 7.14 4.39
C TRP A 513 -19.33 7.01 3.16
N GLU A 514 -18.42 6.04 3.19
CA GLU A 514 -17.67 5.54 2.04
C GLU A 514 -18.41 4.35 1.42
N LEU A 515 -18.21 4.15 0.12
CA LEU A 515 -18.66 2.98 -0.64
C LEU A 515 -20.14 2.61 -0.37
N PRO A 516 -21.11 3.54 -0.57
CA PRO A 516 -22.51 3.20 -0.41
C PRO A 516 -22.97 2.21 -1.49
N VAL A 517 -23.46 1.04 -1.08
CA VAL A 517 -23.96 0.00 -1.99
C VAL A 517 -25.43 -0.26 -1.71
N LEU A 518 -26.26 -0.26 -2.76
CA LEU A 518 -27.68 -0.61 -2.67
C LEU A 518 -27.99 -1.77 -3.62
N LEU A 519 -28.30 -2.94 -3.06
CA LEU A 519 -28.62 -4.14 -3.84
C LEU A 519 -30.00 -4.68 -3.48
N PRO A 520 -30.75 -5.27 -4.43
CA PRO A 520 -31.96 -6.02 -4.10
C PRO A 520 -31.59 -7.23 -3.24
N LEU A 521 -32.46 -7.63 -2.32
CA LEU A 521 -32.32 -8.86 -1.54
C LEU A 521 -33.26 -9.93 -2.10
N PRO A 522 -32.77 -10.88 -2.91
CA PRO A 522 -33.60 -11.99 -3.38
C PRO A 522 -34.02 -12.86 -2.19
N GLY A 523 -35.23 -13.40 -2.25
CA GLY A 523 -35.73 -14.39 -1.30
C GLY A 523 -35.24 -15.79 -1.66
N PRO A 524 -35.71 -16.82 -0.93
CA PRO A 524 -35.41 -18.21 -1.27
C PRO A 524 -35.74 -18.52 -2.73
N GLU A 525 -34.85 -19.25 -3.40
CA GLU A 525 -34.94 -19.61 -4.83
C GLU A 525 -34.90 -18.39 -5.79
N GLY A 526 -34.34 -17.26 -5.36
CA GLY A 526 -34.16 -16.07 -6.22
C GLY A 526 -35.41 -15.21 -6.39
N LYS A 527 -36.47 -15.43 -5.59
CA LYS A 527 -37.73 -14.69 -5.71
C LYS A 527 -37.54 -13.22 -5.38
N ARG A 528 -38.10 -12.32 -6.19
CA ARG A 528 -38.09 -10.87 -5.89
C ARG A 528 -38.89 -10.60 -4.60
N THR A 529 -38.29 -9.89 -3.66
CA THR A 529 -38.91 -9.56 -2.36
C THR A 529 -39.37 -8.10 -2.26
N GLY A 530 -38.87 -7.24 -3.16
CA GLY A 530 -38.99 -5.78 -3.04
C GLY A 530 -38.08 -5.16 -1.97
N LYS A 531 -37.35 -5.98 -1.21
CA LYS A 531 -36.38 -5.53 -0.20
C LYS A 531 -35.00 -5.32 -0.81
N HIS A 532 -34.26 -4.43 -0.18
CA HIS A 532 -32.90 -4.05 -0.54
C HIS A 532 -32.02 -4.07 0.71
N ILE A 533 -30.74 -4.28 0.50
CA ILE A 533 -29.68 -4.04 1.47
C ILE A 533 -28.96 -2.75 1.10
N LEU A 534 -28.81 -1.84 2.06
CA LEU A 534 -27.93 -0.68 1.97
C LEU A 534 -26.70 -0.97 2.83
N LEU A 535 -25.51 -0.97 2.24
CA LEU A 535 -24.23 -1.13 2.95
C LEU A 535 -23.38 0.13 2.85
N VAL A 536 -22.61 0.41 3.90
CA VAL A 536 -21.67 1.56 3.96
C VAL A 536 -20.42 1.20 4.76
N SER A 537 -19.29 1.83 4.43
CA SER A 537 -18.12 1.90 5.30
C SER A 537 -18.08 3.24 6.05
N PRO A 538 -17.82 3.24 7.36
CA PRO A 538 -17.85 4.45 8.17
C PRO A 538 -16.52 5.21 8.08
N TRP A 539 -16.60 6.54 8.01
CA TRP A 539 -15.44 7.43 7.99
C TRP A 539 -15.55 8.56 9.02
N TRP A 540 -14.40 8.96 9.58
CA TRP A 540 -14.25 10.07 10.53
C TRP A 540 -13.06 10.95 10.12
N GLU A 541 -13.16 12.25 10.38
CA GLU A 541 -12.07 13.21 10.09
C GLU A 541 -10.85 13.02 10.99
N SER A 542 -11.10 12.67 12.26
CA SER A 542 -10.06 12.35 13.23
C SER A 542 -9.98 10.84 13.44
N PHE A 543 -8.83 10.37 13.96
CA PHE A 543 -8.67 8.96 14.31
C PHE A 543 -9.84 8.45 15.16
N ASN A 544 -10.39 7.31 14.75
CA ASN A 544 -11.46 6.62 15.45
C ASN A 544 -11.20 5.12 15.39
N THR A 545 -11.42 4.42 16.50
CA THR A 545 -11.17 2.99 16.60
C THR A 545 -12.06 2.15 15.69
N ASN A 546 -13.19 2.67 15.21
CA ASN A 546 -14.09 2.00 14.28
C ASN A 546 -13.78 2.33 12.80
N ALA A 547 -12.91 3.31 12.53
CA ALA A 547 -12.54 3.70 11.17
C ALA A 547 -11.87 2.53 10.45
N VAL A 548 -12.33 2.27 9.23
CA VAL A 548 -11.73 1.28 8.32
C VAL A 548 -11.74 -0.16 8.88
N LYS A 549 -12.66 -0.49 9.81
CA LYS A 549 -12.80 -1.84 10.40
C LYS A 549 -14.11 -2.53 10.10
N HIS A 550 -15.19 -1.76 9.97
CA HIS A 550 -16.54 -2.30 9.97
C HIS A 550 -17.28 -1.94 8.68
N THR A 551 -18.17 -2.84 8.27
CA THR A 551 -19.19 -2.56 7.26
C THR A 551 -20.55 -2.63 7.95
N TYR A 552 -21.35 -1.58 7.80
CA TYR A 552 -22.69 -1.51 8.38
C TYR A 552 -23.75 -1.64 7.31
N TYR A 553 -24.88 -2.25 7.67
CA TYR A 553 -26.00 -2.40 6.75
C TYR A 553 -27.37 -2.16 7.37
N TRP A 554 -28.33 -1.88 6.48
CA TRP A 554 -29.77 -1.88 6.73
C TRP A 554 -30.51 -2.73 5.71
N ILE A 555 -31.59 -3.38 6.14
CA ILE A 555 -32.60 -3.95 5.25
C ILE A 555 -33.76 -2.97 5.14
N GLY A 556 -34.29 -2.77 3.94
CA GLY A 556 -35.37 -1.82 3.71
C GLY A 556 -35.89 -1.83 2.29
N THR A 557 -36.54 -0.73 1.90
CA THR A 557 -37.16 -0.57 0.58
C THR A 557 -36.63 0.68 -0.10
N PHE A 558 -36.24 0.58 -1.36
CA PHE A 558 -35.93 1.75 -2.18
C PHE A 558 -37.21 2.30 -2.81
N ASP A 559 -37.66 3.47 -2.36
CA ASP A 559 -38.75 4.22 -2.98
C ASP A 559 -38.20 4.97 -4.21
N LYS A 560 -38.44 4.42 -5.39
CA LYS A 560 -38.02 5.00 -6.68
C LYS A 560 -38.62 6.38 -6.95
N ARG A 561 -39.82 6.68 -6.43
CA ARG A 561 -40.52 7.95 -6.68
C ARG A 561 -39.86 9.08 -5.90
N GLU A 562 -39.59 8.84 -4.63
CA GLU A 562 -38.94 9.81 -3.74
C GLU A 562 -37.40 9.75 -3.82
N CYS A 563 -36.86 8.70 -4.44
CA CYS A 563 -35.42 8.38 -4.45
C CYS A 563 -34.85 8.28 -3.03
N ARG A 564 -35.56 7.57 -2.14
CA ARG A 564 -35.19 7.38 -0.72
C ARG A 564 -35.16 5.92 -0.34
N PHE A 565 -34.30 5.58 0.61
CA PHE A 565 -34.31 4.28 1.27
C PHE A 565 -35.10 4.37 2.57
N VAL A 566 -36.08 3.47 2.73
CA VAL A 566 -36.91 3.34 3.92
C VAL A 566 -36.45 2.10 4.67
N PRO A 567 -35.69 2.23 5.78
CA PRO A 567 -35.21 1.09 6.53
C PRO A 567 -36.36 0.37 7.26
N ASP A 568 -36.28 -0.96 7.37
CA ASP A 568 -37.19 -1.77 8.18
C ASP A 568 -36.79 -1.76 9.68
N HIS A 569 -35.61 -1.24 9.98
CA HIS A 569 -35.07 -1.10 11.34
C HIS A 569 -34.17 0.13 11.46
N ASP A 570 -34.30 0.90 12.53
CA ASP A 570 -33.61 2.21 12.65
C ASP A 570 -32.09 2.08 12.80
N LYS A 571 -31.64 1.11 13.62
CA LYS A 571 -30.22 0.90 13.90
C LYS A 571 -29.55 0.05 12.82
N PRO A 572 -28.34 0.42 12.37
CA PRO A 572 -27.52 -0.42 11.50
C PRO A 572 -27.19 -1.73 12.20
N ARG A 573 -26.85 -2.74 11.40
CA ARG A 573 -26.23 -3.97 11.87
C ARG A 573 -24.84 -4.07 11.25
N GLU A 574 -23.90 -4.67 11.98
CA GLU A 574 -22.59 -5.01 11.45
C GLU A 574 -22.72 -6.20 10.50
N PHE A 575 -22.05 -6.13 9.34
CA PHE A 575 -22.14 -7.17 8.31
C PHE A 575 -21.30 -8.41 8.64
N ASP A 576 -20.12 -8.21 9.24
CA ASP A 576 -19.12 -9.25 9.47
C ASP A 576 -18.42 -9.04 10.82
N PHE A 577 -18.13 -10.11 11.55
CA PHE A 577 -17.58 -10.03 12.91
C PHE A 577 -16.06 -9.84 13.00
N GLY A 578 -15.31 -10.02 11.90
CA GLY A 578 -13.86 -10.21 11.95
C GLY A 578 -13.01 -8.95 11.79
N GLN A 579 -13.61 -7.77 11.63
CA GLN A 579 -12.92 -6.47 11.40
C GLN A 579 -12.11 -6.37 10.11
N HIS A 580 -12.18 -7.36 9.22
CA HIS A 580 -11.47 -7.39 7.94
C HIS A 580 -12.42 -7.57 6.73
N PHE A 581 -13.72 -7.33 6.90
CA PHE A 581 -14.65 -7.14 5.78
C PHE A 581 -14.99 -5.64 5.69
N THR A 582 -14.25 -4.92 4.86
CA THR A 582 -14.45 -3.49 4.65
C THR A 582 -14.57 -3.17 3.17
N GLY A 583 -14.93 -1.93 2.87
CA GLY A 583 -15.08 -1.44 1.52
C GLY A 583 -16.02 -2.29 0.66
N PRO A 584 -17.32 -2.39 1.02
CA PRO A 584 -18.26 -3.23 0.29
C PRO A 584 -18.42 -2.73 -1.15
N SER A 585 -18.43 -3.67 -2.09
CA SER A 585 -18.88 -3.45 -3.47
C SER A 585 -19.75 -4.62 -3.90
N GLY A 586 -20.57 -4.45 -4.93
CA GLY A 586 -21.39 -5.55 -5.40
C GLY A 586 -22.24 -5.24 -6.60
N PHE A 587 -22.93 -6.26 -7.10
CA PHE A 587 -23.78 -6.17 -8.27
C PHE A 587 -24.82 -7.31 -8.26
N VAL A 588 -25.76 -7.21 -9.20
CA VAL A 588 -26.67 -8.30 -9.51
C VAL A 588 -26.08 -9.12 -10.65
N THR A 589 -25.80 -10.39 -10.36
CA THR A 589 -25.31 -11.36 -11.34
C THR A 589 -26.39 -11.70 -12.39
N PRO A 590 -26.03 -12.28 -13.54
CA PRO A 590 -26.99 -12.66 -14.58
C PRO A 590 -28.06 -13.66 -14.12
N ASP A 591 -27.76 -14.47 -13.10
CA ASP A 591 -28.71 -15.43 -12.52
C ASP A 591 -29.61 -14.82 -11.43
N GLY A 592 -29.46 -13.51 -11.16
CA GLY A 592 -30.29 -12.75 -10.23
C GLY A 592 -29.82 -12.74 -8.78
N ARG A 593 -28.66 -13.35 -8.45
CA ARG A 593 -28.04 -13.19 -7.12
C ARG A 593 -27.46 -11.80 -6.95
N SER A 594 -27.63 -11.23 -5.76
CA SER A 594 -26.84 -10.09 -5.30
C SER A 594 -25.56 -10.61 -4.67
N VAL A 595 -24.43 -10.28 -5.30
CA VAL A 595 -23.08 -10.70 -4.85
C VAL A 595 -22.31 -9.49 -4.37
N LEU A 596 -21.68 -9.63 -3.21
CA LEU A 596 -20.81 -8.64 -2.58
C LEU A 596 -19.35 -9.08 -2.62
N PHE A 597 -18.48 -8.10 -2.72
CA PHE A 597 -17.04 -8.17 -2.60
C PHE A 597 -16.59 -7.23 -1.48
N SER A 598 -15.43 -7.50 -0.90
CA SER A 598 -14.83 -6.67 0.15
C SER A 598 -13.31 -6.72 0.05
N ILE A 599 -12.65 -5.71 0.62
CA ILE A 599 -11.23 -5.84 0.95
C ILE A 599 -11.08 -6.55 2.27
N THR A 600 -9.99 -7.32 2.36
CA THR A 600 -9.44 -7.86 3.58
C THR A 600 -8.08 -7.22 3.87
N GLN A 601 -8.13 -6.05 4.51
CA GLN A 601 -6.92 -5.34 4.93
C GLN A 601 -6.08 -6.20 5.88
N ASP A 602 -4.78 -6.34 5.61
CA ASP A 602 -3.89 -7.23 6.38
C ASP A 602 -3.56 -6.75 7.79
N ARG A 603 -3.59 -5.42 8.01
CA ARG A 603 -3.14 -4.76 9.26
C ARG A 603 -1.68 -5.07 9.61
N ARG A 604 -0.87 -5.47 8.63
CA ARG A 604 0.59 -5.58 8.76
C ARG A 604 1.19 -4.16 8.88
N SER A 605 2.38 -4.07 9.49
CA SER A 605 3.12 -2.81 9.53
C SER A 605 3.68 -2.45 8.15
N GLU A 606 4.00 -1.18 7.95
CA GLU A 606 4.61 -0.70 6.70
C GLU A 606 5.93 -1.44 6.39
N GLN A 607 6.70 -1.79 7.43
CA GLN A 607 7.91 -2.61 7.30
C GLN A 607 7.60 -4.00 6.75
N GLN A 608 6.57 -4.67 7.27
CA GLN A 608 6.14 -5.98 6.79
C GLN A 608 5.56 -5.90 5.37
N HIS A 609 4.88 -4.81 5.01
CA HIS A 609 4.47 -4.53 3.62
C HIS A 609 5.68 -4.38 2.71
N ALA A 610 6.69 -3.60 3.11
CA ALA A 610 7.93 -3.43 2.35
C ALA A 610 8.62 -4.77 2.09
N GLN A 611 8.84 -5.56 3.16
CA GLN A 611 9.48 -6.87 3.13
C GLN A 611 8.73 -7.93 2.31
N SER A 612 7.39 -7.85 2.28
CA SER A 612 6.58 -8.76 1.46
C SER A 612 6.40 -8.28 0.02
N GLY A 613 6.52 -6.98 -0.23
CA GLY A 613 6.30 -6.36 -1.54
C GLY A 613 4.85 -6.34 -2.02
N TRP A 614 3.90 -6.69 -1.15
CA TRP A 614 2.47 -6.61 -1.44
C TRP A 614 1.65 -6.26 -0.19
N ALA A 615 0.46 -5.70 -0.39
CA ALA A 615 -0.45 -5.35 0.69
C ALA A 615 -1.90 -5.63 0.31
N HIS A 616 -2.62 -6.22 1.26
CA HIS A 616 -4.05 -6.53 1.22
C HIS A 616 -4.46 -7.53 0.11
N ASN A 617 -5.73 -7.94 0.15
CA ASN A 617 -6.38 -8.81 -0.83
C ASN A 617 -7.90 -8.63 -0.73
N ALA A 618 -8.66 -9.21 -1.66
CA ALA A 618 -10.10 -9.33 -1.59
C ALA A 618 -10.53 -10.51 -0.70
N GLY A 619 -11.71 -10.40 -0.08
CA GLY A 619 -12.39 -11.56 0.51
C GLY A 619 -13.06 -12.45 -0.55
N MET A 620 -13.48 -13.65 -0.15
CA MET A 620 -14.32 -14.49 -0.99
C MET A 620 -15.64 -13.77 -1.28
N PRO A 621 -16.10 -13.70 -2.54
CA PRO A 621 -17.38 -13.07 -2.82
C PRO A 621 -18.51 -13.79 -2.11
N VAL A 622 -19.49 -13.03 -1.60
CA VAL A 622 -20.62 -13.58 -0.85
C VAL A 622 -21.94 -13.26 -1.55
N SER A 623 -22.84 -14.24 -1.59
CA SER A 623 -24.23 -14.04 -1.99
C SER A 623 -25.06 -13.60 -0.79
N VAL A 624 -25.86 -12.55 -0.98
CA VAL A 624 -26.81 -12.06 0.04
C VAL A 624 -28.25 -12.30 -0.35
N SER A 625 -29.08 -12.66 0.63
CA SER A 625 -30.50 -12.96 0.43
C SER A 625 -31.35 -12.52 1.62
N LEU A 626 -32.66 -12.43 1.43
CA LEU A 626 -33.63 -12.25 2.51
C LEU A 626 -34.17 -13.62 2.94
N ARG A 627 -33.94 -13.97 4.20
CA ARG A 627 -34.45 -15.22 4.79
C ARG A 627 -35.93 -15.11 5.12
N GLN A 628 -36.57 -16.26 5.33
CA GLN A 628 -38.01 -16.34 5.65
C GLN A 628 -38.39 -15.61 6.95
N ASP A 629 -37.46 -15.54 7.91
CA ASP A 629 -37.60 -14.82 9.18
C ASP A 629 -37.34 -13.30 9.06
N GLY A 630 -37.07 -12.81 7.84
CA GLY A 630 -36.77 -11.40 7.58
C GLY A 630 -35.32 -10.98 7.90
N THR A 631 -34.46 -11.93 8.27
CA THR A 631 -33.04 -11.66 8.51
C THR A 631 -32.20 -11.79 7.23
N LEU A 632 -30.96 -11.29 7.29
CA LEU A 632 -29.99 -11.40 6.21
C LEU A 632 -29.50 -12.84 6.11
N GLY A 633 -29.50 -13.39 4.90
CA GLY A 633 -28.72 -14.58 4.55
C GLY A 633 -27.41 -14.17 3.90
N VAL A 634 -26.30 -14.76 4.35
CA VAL A 634 -24.95 -14.54 3.81
C VAL A 634 -24.27 -15.89 3.65
N GLU A 635 -23.82 -16.18 2.42
CA GLU A 635 -23.06 -17.39 2.10
C GLU A 635 -21.96 -17.07 1.07
N PRO A 636 -20.80 -17.73 1.12
CA PRO A 636 -19.82 -17.62 0.03
C PRO A 636 -20.45 -18.10 -1.28
N ILE A 637 -20.06 -17.51 -2.40
CA ILE A 637 -20.57 -17.91 -3.71
C ILE A 637 -20.39 -19.41 -3.96
N ALA A 638 -21.36 -20.04 -4.62
CA ALA A 638 -21.35 -21.48 -4.87
C ALA A 638 -20.14 -21.91 -5.72
N GLU A 639 -19.64 -21.00 -6.56
CA GLU A 639 -18.46 -21.19 -7.41
C GLU A 639 -17.17 -21.44 -6.61
N ALA A 640 -17.10 -21.02 -5.34
CA ALA A 640 -16.00 -21.36 -4.45
C ALA A 640 -15.82 -22.88 -4.30
N ASN A 641 -16.87 -23.68 -4.51
CA ASN A 641 -16.78 -25.14 -4.52
C ASN A 641 -15.91 -25.67 -5.68
N GLY A 642 -15.80 -24.92 -6.79
CA GLY A 642 -14.96 -25.26 -7.93
C GLY A 642 -13.46 -25.25 -7.60
N LEU A 643 -13.07 -24.57 -6.53
CA LEU A 643 -11.70 -24.55 -6.02
C LEU A 643 -11.37 -25.80 -5.16
N ARG A 644 -12.36 -26.62 -4.78
CA ARG A 644 -12.11 -27.83 -3.98
C ARG A 644 -11.28 -28.83 -4.78
N GLY A 645 -10.14 -29.22 -4.22
CA GLY A 645 -9.31 -30.33 -4.66
C GLY A 645 -9.65 -31.61 -3.92
N SER A 646 -8.62 -32.32 -3.44
CA SER A 646 -8.78 -33.59 -2.73
C SER A 646 -9.53 -33.41 -1.41
N ARG A 647 -10.53 -34.25 -1.15
CA ARG A 647 -11.17 -34.36 0.16
C ARG A 647 -10.24 -35.09 1.13
N LEU A 648 -9.83 -34.40 2.19
CA LEU A 648 -8.90 -34.88 3.21
C LEU A 648 -9.61 -35.62 4.36
N ALA A 649 -10.85 -35.25 4.67
CA ALA A 649 -11.65 -35.93 5.68
C ALA A 649 -13.13 -35.96 5.33
N GLU A 650 -13.79 -37.05 5.72
CA GLU A 650 -15.24 -37.21 5.71
C GLU A 650 -15.66 -37.89 7.02
N ILE A 651 -16.28 -37.13 7.91
CA ILE A 651 -16.66 -37.56 9.26
C ILE A 651 -18.16 -37.39 9.43
N ARG A 652 -18.85 -38.39 9.96
CA ARG A 652 -20.31 -38.39 10.13
C ARG A 652 -20.70 -38.99 11.47
N GLN A 653 -21.72 -38.41 12.09
CA GLN A 653 -22.46 -38.96 13.24
C GLN A 653 -21.56 -39.55 14.35
N THR A 654 -20.63 -38.74 14.86
CA THR A 654 -19.63 -39.23 15.81
C THR A 654 -19.42 -38.26 16.99
N SER A 655 -18.69 -38.71 18.02
CA SER A 655 -18.23 -37.84 19.11
C SER A 655 -17.05 -36.98 18.67
N VAL A 656 -16.82 -35.88 19.38
CA VAL A 656 -15.65 -35.00 19.16
C VAL A 656 -14.32 -35.77 19.26
N GLN A 657 -14.21 -36.71 20.19
CA GLN A 657 -12.98 -37.50 20.38
C GLN A 657 -12.68 -38.38 19.17
N GLU A 658 -13.68 -39.04 18.61
CA GLU A 658 -13.51 -39.86 17.41
C GLU A 658 -13.29 -39.00 16.16
N ALA A 659 -13.93 -37.82 16.08
CA ALA A 659 -13.62 -36.87 15.01
C ALA A 659 -12.14 -36.45 15.03
N ASN A 660 -11.59 -36.12 16.19
CA ASN A 660 -10.17 -35.78 16.32
C ASN A 660 -9.22 -36.93 15.95
N ARG A 661 -9.56 -38.19 16.25
CA ARG A 661 -8.75 -39.33 15.79
C ARG A 661 -8.62 -39.38 14.27
N ARG A 662 -9.66 -38.97 13.55
CA ARG A 662 -9.67 -38.91 12.08
C ARG A 662 -9.04 -37.65 11.53
N LEU A 663 -9.03 -36.56 12.29
CA LEU A 663 -8.35 -35.31 11.92
C LEU A 663 -6.85 -35.34 12.20
N ALA A 664 -6.34 -36.32 12.95
CA ALA A 664 -4.93 -36.39 13.35
C ALA A 664 -3.94 -36.36 12.16
N ASP A 665 -4.33 -36.93 11.02
CA ASP A 665 -3.52 -36.97 9.80
C ASP A 665 -3.89 -35.87 8.79
N VAL A 666 -4.84 -34.98 9.13
CA VAL A 666 -5.25 -33.87 8.26
C VAL A 666 -4.32 -32.68 8.50
N SER A 667 -3.67 -32.24 7.43
CA SER A 667 -2.77 -31.09 7.43
C SER A 667 -2.97 -30.27 6.15
N GLY A 668 -2.99 -28.94 6.28
CA GLY A 668 -2.97 -28.02 5.15
C GLY A 668 -3.01 -26.54 5.54
N ASP A 669 -2.50 -25.69 4.65
CA ASP A 669 -2.51 -24.23 4.74
C ASP A 669 -3.60 -23.58 3.87
N MET A 670 -4.27 -24.39 3.03
CA MET A 670 -5.37 -23.99 2.14
C MET A 670 -6.51 -25.01 2.21
N LEU A 671 -7.57 -24.71 2.95
CA LEU A 671 -8.65 -25.65 3.28
C LEU A 671 -10.04 -25.02 3.13
N ASP A 672 -11.01 -25.84 2.73
CA ASP A 672 -12.44 -25.58 2.92
C ASP A 672 -12.96 -26.61 3.92
N ILE A 673 -13.52 -26.15 5.03
CA ILE A 673 -13.95 -26.98 6.15
C ILE A 673 -15.44 -26.73 6.36
N GLU A 674 -16.26 -27.76 6.18
CA GLU A 674 -17.70 -27.70 6.49
C GLU A 674 -18.00 -28.59 7.69
N ALA A 675 -18.63 -28.03 8.72
CA ALA A 675 -18.97 -28.74 9.94
C ALA A 675 -20.41 -28.47 10.38
N VAL A 676 -21.09 -29.51 10.85
CA VAL A 676 -22.38 -29.43 11.53
C VAL A 676 -22.24 -30.12 12.87
N ILE A 677 -22.44 -29.37 13.95
CA ILE A 677 -22.20 -29.83 15.32
C ILE A 677 -23.47 -29.60 16.14
N GLU A 678 -23.86 -30.61 16.91
CA GLU A 678 -24.87 -30.52 17.96
C GLU A 678 -24.17 -30.38 19.31
N PRO A 679 -24.27 -29.22 19.98
CA PRO A 679 -23.55 -28.99 21.23
C PRO A 679 -23.98 -29.87 22.41
N HIS A 680 -25.16 -30.51 22.37
CA HIS A 680 -25.75 -31.27 23.49
C HIS A 680 -25.63 -30.52 24.84
N ASP A 681 -24.81 -31.01 25.77
CA ASP A 681 -24.54 -30.43 27.09
C ASP A 681 -23.22 -29.65 27.18
N ALA A 682 -22.45 -29.58 26.07
CA ALA A 682 -21.25 -28.75 26.01
C ALA A 682 -21.59 -27.27 26.11
N THR A 683 -20.83 -26.54 26.92
CA THR A 683 -20.93 -25.08 27.06
C THR A 683 -20.20 -24.35 25.93
N THR A 684 -19.11 -24.95 25.45
CA THR A 684 -18.26 -24.34 24.42
C THR A 684 -17.84 -25.39 23.40
N ILE A 685 -17.93 -25.04 22.11
CA ILE A 685 -17.40 -25.81 20.98
C ILE A 685 -16.31 -24.99 20.33
N THR A 686 -15.12 -25.57 20.10
CA THR A 686 -14.00 -24.87 19.48
C THR A 686 -13.39 -25.67 18.35
N LEU A 687 -13.27 -25.08 17.16
CA LEU A 687 -12.45 -25.56 16.05
C LEU A 687 -11.14 -24.77 16.01
N ALA A 688 -10.03 -25.44 16.33
CA ALA A 688 -8.69 -24.92 16.12
C ALA A 688 -8.24 -25.21 14.68
N VAL A 689 -7.72 -24.19 14.00
CA VAL A 689 -7.10 -24.26 12.68
C VAL A 689 -5.70 -23.66 12.71
N ARG A 690 -4.87 -23.98 11.69
CA ARG A 690 -3.45 -23.62 11.68
C ARG A 690 -2.77 -23.98 13.00
N ALA A 691 -3.11 -25.17 13.51
CA ALA A 691 -2.66 -25.61 14.83
C ALA A 691 -1.36 -26.41 14.71
N SER A 692 -0.33 -26.00 15.44
CA SER A 692 0.85 -26.82 15.70
C SER A 692 0.50 -28.02 16.58
N ALA A 693 1.29 -29.09 16.50
CA ALA A 693 1.00 -30.31 17.26
C ALA A 693 0.98 -30.08 18.78
N ASP A 694 1.83 -29.18 19.27
CA ASP A 694 1.91 -28.77 20.68
C ASP A 694 0.90 -27.66 21.07
N GLY A 695 0.20 -27.07 20.09
CA GLY A 695 -0.75 -25.98 20.29
C GLY A 695 -0.11 -24.63 20.69
N SER A 696 1.20 -24.46 20.53
CA SER A 696 1.86 -23.17 20.78
C SER A 696 1.44 -22.11 19.76
N GLU A 697 1.12 -22.53 18.53
CA GLU A 697 0.59 -21.67 17.47
C GLU A 697 -0.71 -22.27 16.93
N GLN A 698 -1.82 -21.53 17.00
CA GLN A 698 -3.16 -21.94 16.57
C GLN A 698 -4.11 -20.74 16.50
N THR A 699 -5.12 -20.84 15.64
CA THR A 699 -6.25 -19.91 15.60
C THR A 699 -7.52 -20.64 16.01
N LEU A 700 -8.30 -20.09 16.94
CA LEU A 700 -9.47 -20.76 17.52
C LEU A 700 -10.76 -20.10 17.01
N LEU A 701 -11.70 -20.92 16.53
CA LEU A 701 -13.07 -20.52 16.22
C LEU A 701 -14.01 -21.18 17.22
N SER A 702 -14.64 -20.39 18.07
CA SER A 702 -15.37 -20.90 19.23
C SER A 702 -16.82 -20.42 19.25
N TYR A 703 -17.70 -21.27 19.76
CA TYR A 703 -19.09 -20.94 20.04
C TYR A 703 -19.44 -21.28 21.50
N ASP A 704 -20.00 -20.32 22.21
CA ASP A 704 -20.52 -20.47 23.57
C ASP A 704 -22.05 -20.60 23.53
N THR A 705 -22.58 -21.71 24.04
CA THR A 705 -24.03 -21.98 24.05
C THR A 705 -24.80 -21.13 25.05
N THR A 706 -24.14 -20.66 26.10
CA THR A 706 -24.72 -19.86 27.19
C THR A 706 -24.83 -18.40 26.77
N GLU A 707 -23.75 -17.84 26.24
CA GLU A 707 -23.68 -16.47 25.74
C GLU A 707 -24.28 -16.30 24.34
N ARG A 708 -24.49 -17.41 23.61
CA ARG A 708 -24.94 -17.42 22.20
C ARG A 708 -24.02 -16.59 21.32
N ARG A 709 -22.72 -16.80 21.49
CA ARG A 709 -21.67 -16.00 20.85
C ARG A 709 -20.73 -16.88 20.06
N PHE A 710 -20.41 -16.46 18.84
CA PHE A 710 -19.34 -17.04 18.03
C PHE A 710 -18.19 -16.05 17.92
N TRP A 711 -16.94 -16.51 18.04
CA TRP A 711 -15.76 -15.65 17.92
C TRP A 711 -14.55 -16.37 17.34
N ILE A 712 -13.62 -15.58 16.82
CA ILE A 712 -12.24 -15.96 16.53
C ILE A 712 -11.34 -15.47 17.67
N ASP A 713 -10.41 -16.32 18.11
CA ASP A 713 -9.29 -15.96 18.97
C ASP A 713 -7.98 -16.18 18.22
N ARG A 714 -7.27 -15.06 17.98
CA ARG A 714 -5.98 -15.00 17.29
C ARG A 714 -4.78 -14.85 18.24
N GLY A 715 -4.98 -14.92 19.57
CA GLY A 715 -3.94 -14.69 20.57
C GLY A 715 -2.69 -15.58 20.41
N ARG A 716 -2.85 -16.75 19.77
CA ARG A 716 -1.75 -17.66 19.42
C ARG A 716 -1.64 -17.93 17.91
N SER A 717 -2.21 -17.07 17.07
CA SER A 717 -2.21 -17.28 15.61
C SER A 717 -0.84 -17.05 14.95
N SER A 718 0.10 -16.44 15.68
CA SER A 718 1.45 -16.14 15.23
C SER A 718 2.40 -16.05 16.44
N LEU A 719 3.61 -16.60 16.33
CA LEU A 719 4.69 -16.34 17.29
C LEU A 719 5.44 -15.03 17.00
N ASP A 720 5.18 -14.38 15.85
CA ASP A 720 5.69 -13.04 15.57
C ASP A 720 5.02 -12.05 16.53
N PRO A 721 5.78 -11.31 17.36
CA PRO A 721 5.21 -10.32 18.28
C PRO A 721 4.60 -9.11 17.54
N ASP A 722 5.03 -8.80 16.31
CA ASP A 722 4.55 -7.63 15.56
C ASP A 722 3.25 -7.90 14.80
N VAL A 723 2.82 -9.17 14.75
CA VAL A 723 1.53 -9.52 14.16
C VAL A 723 0.43 -9.11 15.12
N ARG A 724 -0.46 -8.21 14.66
CA ARG A 724 -1.64 -7.82 15.42
C ARG A 724 -2.58 -9.00 15.67
N LYS A 725 -2.84 -9.28 16.94
CA LYS A 725 -3.70 -10.36 17.42
C LYS A 725 -4.97 -9.75 18.04
N GLY A 726 -5.95 -10.59 18.35
CA GLY A 726 -7.18 -10.14 18.98
C GLY A 726 -8.31 -11.15 18.93
N VAL A 727 -9.34 -10.89 19.72
CA VAL A 727 -10.57 -11.68 19.78
C VAL A 727 -11.71 -10.87 19.17
N HIS A 728 -12.40 -11.45 18.19
CA HIS A 728 -13.51 -10.79 17.51
C HIS A 728 -14.68 -11.75 17.32
N GLY A 729 -15.91 -11.27 17.44
CA GLY A 729 -17.07 -12.14 17.39
C GLY A 729 -18.38 -11.41 17.62
N GLY A 730 -19.48 -12.14 17.48
CA GLY A 730 -20.82 -11.59 17.62
C GLY A 730 -21.84 -12.64 18.05
N THR A 731 -23.06 -12.18 18.30
CA THR A 731 -24.17 -13.05 18.69
C THR A 731 -24.60 -13.93 17.52
N VAL A 732 -24.74 -15.23 17.76
CA VAL A 732 -25.17 -16.22 16.78
C VAL A 732 -26.21 -17.14 17.40
N GLU A 733 -27.30 -17.34 16.68
CA GLU A 733 -28.32 -18.34 17.02
C GLU A 733 -28.02 -19.69 16.39
N LEU A 734 -28.27 -20.77 17.13
CA LEU A 734 -28.24 -22.12 16.58
C LEU A 734 -29.39 -22.34 15.60
N ASP A 735 -29.10 -22.97 14.47
CA ASP A 735 -30.10 -23.34 13.46
C ASP A 735 -30.64 -24.74 13.76
N GLY A 736 -31.86 -24.82 14.30
CA GLY A 736 -32.47 -26.08 14.72
C GLY A 736 -31.66 -26.81 15.80
N GLY A 737 -31.03 -26.06 16.70
CA GLY A 737 -30.15 -26.60 17.76
C GLY A 737 -28.77 -27.03 17.27
N ARG A 738 -28.38 -26.66 16.03
CA ARG A 738 -27.08 -27.01 15.43
C ARG A 738 -26.25 -25.78 15.13
N LEU A 739 -24.94 -25.94 15.27
CA LEU A 739 -23.94 -25.02 14.77
C LEU A 739 -23.46 -25.54 13.41
N LYS A 740 -23.76 -24.80 12.34
CA LYS A 740 -23.27 -25.05 10.99
C LYS A 740 -22.18 -24.03 10.69
N LEU A 741 -21.00 -24.52 10.33
CA LEU A 741 -19.83 -23.72 9.99
C LEU A 741 -19.33 -24.10 8.62
N ARG A 742 -18.99 -23.10 7.81
CA ARG A 742 -18.08 -23.25 6.67
C ARG A 742 -16.89 -22.33 6.88
N VAL A 743 -15.69 -22.87 6.88
CA VAL A 743 -14.44 -22.12 7.07
C VAL A 743 -13.60 -22.22 5.81
N LEU A 744 -13.31 -21.09 5.18
CA LEU A 744 -12.35 -20.95 4.09
C LEU A 744 -11.03 -20.46 4.67
N LEU A 745 -10.02 -21.32 4.64
CA LEU A 745 -8.69 -21.05 5.15
C LEU A 745 -7.71 -20.95 3.97
N ASP A 746 -7.03 -19.82 3.86
CA ASP A 746 -5.91 -19.58 2.95
C ASP A 746 -4.66 -19.22 3.78
N ARG A 747 -3.53 -18.99 3.12
CA ARG A 747 -2.22 -18.87 3.79
C ARG A 747 -2.15 -17.80 4.88
N SER A 748 -2.77 -16.65 4.64
CA SER A 748 -2.88 -15.59 5.65
C SER A 748 -4.30 -15.10 5.89
N MET A 749 -5.29 -15.89 5.48
CA MET A 749 -6.69 -15.48 5.53
C MET A 749 -7.59 -16.60 6.06
N LEU A 750 -8.60 -16.20 6.81
CA LEU A 750 -9.62 -17.09 7.36
C LEU A 750 -10.98 -16.40 7.24
N GLU A 751 -11.93 -17.04 6.59
CA GLU A 751 -13.34 -16.65 6.60
C GLU A 751 -14.19 -17.77 7.19
N ALA A 752 -15.09 -17.42 8.12
CA ALA A 752 -16.04 -18.35 8.71
C ALA A 752 -17.47 -17.86 8.47
N TYR A 753 -18.30 -18.74 7.90
CA TYR A 753 -19.72 -18.49 7.66
C TYR A 753 -20.55 -19.39 8.55
N VAL A 754 -21.44 -18.78 9.33
CA VAL A 754 -22.15 -19.46 10.42
C VAL A 754 -23.64 -19.46 10.15
N ASN A 755 -24.24 -20.65 10.12
CA ASN A 755 -25.68 -20.89 9.95
C ASN A 755 -26.34 -20.21 8.72
N GLY A 756 -25.54 -19.77 7.75
CA GLY A 756 -25.99 -19.01 6.58
C GLY A 756 -26.58 -17.63 6.94
N THR A 757 -26.18 -17.05 8.07
CA THR A 757 -26.68 -15.76 8.58
C THR A 757 -25.60 -14.76 8.93
N ASN A 758 -24.40 -15.23 9.31
CA ASN A 758 -23.31 -14.37 9.76
C ASN A 758 -21.99 -14.78 9.09
N SER A 759 -21.11 -13.80 8.89
CA SER A 759 -19.72 -14.01 8.44
C SER A 759 -18.72 -13.45 9.45
N LEU A 760 -17.51 -13.99 9.41
CA LEU A 760 -16.36 -13.50 10.15
C LEU A 760 -15.14 -13.62 9.23
N THR A 761 -14.54 -12.47 8.89
CA THR A 761 -13.40 -12.36 8.00
C THR A 761 -12.17 -11.93 8.77
N SER A 762 -11.08 -12.70 8.72
CA SER A 762 -9.87 -12.40 9.48
C SER A 762 -8.57 -12.74 8.76
N ARG A 763 -7.48 -12.20 9.32
CA ARG A 763 -6.10 -12.41 8.85
C ARG A 763 -5.28 -13.10 9.92
N VAL A 764 -4.42 -14.03 9.49
CA VAL A 764 -3.53 -14.82 10.35
C VAL A 764 -2.15 -14.90 9.71
N TYR A 765 -1.07 -14.84 10.48
CA TYR A 765 0.31 -14.90 9.96
C TYR A 765 1.15 -15.87 10.77
N PRO A 766 0.83 -17.18 10.72
CA PRO A 766 1.59 -18.18 11.46
C PRO A 766 3.04 -18.20 11.01
N THR A 767 3.93 -18.53 11.93
CA THR A 767 5.39 -18.54 11.76
C THR A 767 5.98 -19.95 11.84
N ARG A 768 5.20 -20.98 12.17
CA ARG A 768 5.67 -22.37 12.19
C ARG A 768 5.19 -23.14 10.97
N GLU A 769 6.08 -23.96 10.43
CA GLU A 769 5.78 -24.87 9.31
C GLU A 769 4.76 -25.94 9.68
N ASP A 770 4.78 -26.42 10.93
CA ASP A 770 3.88 -27.46 11.42
C ASP A 770 2.51 -26.94 11.87
N ALA A 771 2.28 -25.61 11.82
CA ALA A 771 0.99 -24.98 12.14
C ALA A 771 -0.04 -25.17 10.99
N THR A 772 -0.37 -26.43 10.71
CA THR A 772 -1.22 -26.85 9.59
C THR A 772 -2.33 -27.82 10.02
N GLY A 773 -2.40 -28.19 11.30
CA GLY A 773 -3.37 -29.14 11.82
C GLY A 773 -4.75 -28.55 12.13
N LEU A 774 -5.70 -29.45 12.36
CA LEU A 774 -7.07 -29.16 12.79
C LEU A 774 -7.40 -29.91 14.09
N ARG A 775 -8.15 -29.29 15.00
CA ARG A 775 -8.63 -29.95 16.22
C ARG A 775 -9.98 -29.39 16.66
N LEU A 776 -10.89 -30.27 17.04
CA LEU A 776 -12.19 -29.90 17.59
C LEU A 776 -12.23 -30.18 19.10
N THR A 777 -12.74 -29.27 19.93
CA THR A 777 -12.96 -29.50 21.36
C THR A 777 -14.39 -29.18 21.76
N SER A 778 -14.86 -29.87 22.81
CA SER A 778 -16.11 -29.57 23.51
C SER A 778 -15.81 -29.48 25.01
N GLU A 779 -16.20 -28.37 25.62
CA GLU A 779 -15.99 -28.08 27.05
C GLU A 779 -17.33 -28.06 27.79
N GLY A 780 -17.31 -28.27 29.11
CA GLY A 780 -18.52 -28.28 29.96
C GLY A 780 -19.45 -29.50 29.78
N GLY A 781 -19.27 -30.28 28.72
CA GLY A 781 -20.09 -31.44 28.39
C GLY A 781 -19.67 -32.11 27.09
N SER A 782 -20.52 -33.00 26.59
CA SER A 782 -20.32 -33.72 25.33
C SER A 782 -20.95 -32.97 24.16
N ALA A 783 -20.38 -33.13 22.96
CA ALA A 783 -20.98 -32.65 21.72
C ALA A 783 -20.89 -33.73 20.63
N ARG A 784 -21.74 -33.60 19.61
CA ARG A 784 -21.85 -34.56 18.52
C ARG A 784 -21.57 -33.90 17.18
N VAL A 785 -20.60 -34.44 16.47
CA VAL A 785 -20.28 -34.07 15.10
C VAL A 785 -21.27 -34.78 14.18
N VAL A 786 -22.25 -34.05 13.67
CA VAL A 786 -23.25 -34.55 12.71
C VAL A 786 -22.56 -34.82 11.37
N SER A 787 -21.78 -33.85 10.90
CA SER A 787 -20.89 -33.98 9.75
C SER A 787 -19.68 -33.06 9.90
N LEU A 788 -18.53 -33.49 9.38
CA LEU A 788 -17.37 -32.65 9.16
C LEU A 788 -16.68 -33.13 7.88
N ASP A 789 -16.51 -32.23 6.91
CA ASP A 789 -15.77 -32.46 5.68
C ASP A 789 -14.62 -31.44 5.58
N VAL A 790 -13.48 -31.91 5.10
CA VAL A 790 -12.31 -31.06 4.84
C VAL A 790 -11.83 -31.31 3.42
N TRP A 791 -11.69 -30.25 2.64
CA TRP A 791 -11.08 -30.29 1.32
C TRP A 791 -9.81 -29.46 1.30
N ARG A 792 -8.79 -29.97 0.61
CA ARG A 792 -7.68 -29.13 0.15
C ARG A 792 -8.20 -28.18 -0.93
N MET A 793 -7.83 -26.92 -0.87
CA MET A 793 -8.19 -25.94 -1.89
C MET A 793 -7.09 -25.83 -2.96
N ASN A 794 -7.50 -25.68 -4.22
CA ASN A 794 -6.67 -25.26 -5.32
C ASN A 794 -6.59 -23.72 -5.37
N GLY A 795 -5.59 -23.17 -6.05
CA GLY A 795 -5.45 -21.73 -6.22
C GLY A 795 -6.42 -21.15 -7.26
N ALA A 796 -6.71 -19.85 -7.13
CA ALA A 796 -7.46 -19.04 -8.08
C ALA A 796 -6.71 -18.72 -9.39
N TYR A 797 -5.44 -19.15 -9.48
CA TYR A 797 -4.51 -18.82 -10.54
C TYR A 797 -3.92 -20.09 -11.16
N ASP A 798 -3.46 -19.99 -12.40
CA ASP A 798 -3.00 -21.14 -13.19
C ASP A 798 -1.77 -21.86 -12.63
N THR A 799 -1.02 -21.21 -11.73
CA THR A 799 0.25 -21.75 -11.20
C THR A 799 0.12 -22.04 -9.69
N PRO A 800 0.18 -23.32 -9.29
CA PRO A 800 0.31 -23.68 -7.89
C PRO A 800 1.66 -23.22 -7.34
N VAL A 801 1.63 -22.49 -6.23
CA VAL A 801 2.84 -22.03 -5.52
C VAL A 801 2.99 -22.85 -4.26
N ALA A 802 4.17 -23.41 -3.97
CA ALA A 802 4.46 -24.00 -2.66
C ALA A 802 4.96 -22.89 -1.70
N PRO A 803 4.56 -22.87 -0.42
CA PRO A 803 5.11 -21.91 0.54
C PRO A 803 6.57 -22.25 0.88
N ALA A 804 7.37 -21.24 1.21
CA ALA A 804 8.74 -21.41 1.71
C ALA A 804 8.76 -22.11 3.07
N ALA A 805 9.92 -22.70 3.38
CA ALA A 805 10.21 -23.20 4.73
C ALA A 805 10.20 -22.03 5.73
N TYR A 806 9.85 -22.36 6.98
CA TYR A 806 9.82 -21.39 8.06
C TYR A 806 11.16 -21.30 8.78
N ASP A 807 11.39 -20.18 9.47
CA ASP A 807 12.60 -19.98 10.26
C ASP A 807 12.55 -20.98 11.42
N PRO A 808 13.70 -21.58 11.83
CA PRO A 808 13.71 -22.47 12.97
C PRO A 808 13.27 -21.72 14.23
N PRO A 809 12.55 -22.38 15.16
CA PRO A 809 12.22 -21.75 16.44
C PRO A 809 13.50 -21.35 17.18
N ARG A 810 13.43 -20.22 17.90
CA ARG A 810 14.55 -19.77 18.74
C ARG A 810 14.93 -20.86 19.75
N PRO A 811 16.23 -21.04 20.06
CA PRO A 811 16.66 -21.96 21.10
C PRO A 811 15.97 -21.65 22.44
N THR A 812 15.55 -22.68 23.17
CA THR A 812 14.85 -22.55 24.46
C THR A 812 15.78 -22.55 25.67
N ASP A 813 17.09 -22.58 25.46
CA ASP A 813 18.16 -22.64 26.48
C ASP A 813 18.73 -21.25 26.82
N VAL A 814 17.94 -20.21 26.59
CA VAL A 814 18.29 -18.81 26.87
C VAL A 814 17.23 -18.13 27.72
N ASP A 815 17.68 -17.20 28.56
CA ASP A 815 16.82 -16.25 29.26
C ASP A 815 16.67 -14.96 28.44
N ALA A 816 15.79 -14.06 28.87
CA ALA A 816 15.65 -12.72 28.31
C ALA A 816 16.48 -11.69 29.09
N LEU A 817 16.77 -10.55 28.45
CA LEU A 817 17.32 -9.39 29.15
C LEU A 817 16.31 -8.91 30.23
N PRO A 818 16.74 -8.59 31.46
CA PRO A 818 15.82 -8.12 32.50
C PRO A 818 15.07 -6.85 32.08
N ASN A 819 13.75 -6.84 32.25
CA ASN A 819 12.86 -5.73 31.89
C ASN A 819 13.09 -5.23 30.45
N HIS A 820 13.22 -6.17 29.51
CA HIS A 820 13.51 -5.86 28.11
C HIS A 820 12.39 -5.10 27.40
N ASP A 821 11.16 -5.28 27.84
CA ASP A 821 9.91 -4.71 27.31
C ASP A 821 9.33 -3.61 28.20
N PHE A 822 10.06 -3.17 29.23
CA PHE A 822 9.62 -2.15 30.18
C PHE A 822 8.32 -2.48 30.95
N ALA A 823 7.90 -3.75 30.98
CA ALA A 823 6.63 -4.18 31.61
C ALA A 823 6.53 -3.90 33.11
N THR A 824 7.65 -3.60 33.80
CA THR A 824 7.62 -3.15 35.20
C THR A 824 7.05 -1.74 35.39
N GLY A 825 6.87 -0.98 34.30
CA GLY A 825 6.43 0.41 34.34
C GLY A 825 7.50 1.40 34.82
N ASP A 826 8.76 0.97 34.86
CA ASP A 826 9.91 1.74 35.30
C ASP A 826 11.19 1.30 34.56
N LEU A 827 12.34 1.92 34.89
CA LEU A 827 13.64 1.59 34.30
C LEU A 827 14.39 0.49 35.07
N THR A 828 13.72 -0.38 35.82
CA THR A 828 14.37 -1.52 36.51
C THR A 828 15.21 -2.33 35.52
N GLY A 829 16.46 -2.69 35.89
CA GLY A 829 17.37 -3.39 34.97
C GLY A 829 18.10 -2.49 33.97
N TRP A 830 17.74 -1.21 33.89
CA TRP A 830 18.41 -0.18 33.10
C TRP A 830 19.05 0.90 33.99
N THR A 831 20.10 1.53 33.51
CA THR A 831 20.87 2.57 34.20
C THR A 831 20.90 3.83 33.37
N VAL A 832 20.40 4.95 33.91
CA VAL A 832 20.59 6.28 33.32
C VAL A 832 22.05 6.67 33.50
N VAL A 833 22.83 6.63 32.42
CA VAL A 833 24.27 6.92 32.41
C VAL A 833 24.51 8.43 32.47
N SER A 834 23.66 9.22 31.80
CA SER A 834 23.76 10.68 31.77
C SER A 834 22.46 11.33 31.30
N GLY A 835 22.34 12.64 31.55
CA GLY A 835 21.24 13.46 31.05
C GLY A 835 19.94 13.34 31.84
N THR A 836 18.86 13.87 31.28
CA THR A 836 17.54 13.97 31.92
C THR A 836 16.39 13.41 31.07
N THR A 837 16.66 12.99 29.82
CA THR A 837 15.61 12.49 28.91
C THR A 837 14.97 11.18 29.39
N PHE A 838 15.75 10.29 30.03
CA PHE A 838 15.27 8.97 30.46
C PHE A 838 15.02 8.94 31.97
N SER A 839 13.79 8.59 32.34
CA SER A 839 13.34 8.36 33.72
C SER A 839 12.15 7.39 33.73
N ASP A 840 11.73 6.92 34.90
CA ASP A 840 10.52 6.08 35.03
C ASP A 840 9.27 6.78 34.45
N ALA A 841 9.23 8.12 34.48
CA ALA A 841 8.12 8.88 33.89
C ALA A 841 8.04 8.74 32.37
N ASN A 842 9.11 8.32 31.70
CA ASN A 842 9.14 8.08 30.25
C ASN A 842 8.61 6.69 29.87
N VAL A 843 8.48 5.77 30.83
CA VAL A 843 7.83 4.49 30.59
C VAL A 843 6.32 4.70 30.67
N THR A 844 5.61 4.48 29.57
CA THR A 844 4.19 4.84 29.43
C THR A 844 3.38 3.71 28.83
N THR A 845 2.07 3.68 29.12
CA THR A 845 1.08 2.75 28.54
C THR A 845 0.21 3.42 27.48
N ARG A 846 0.65 4.57 26.97
CA ARG A 846 -0.11 5.30 25.94
C ARG A 846 -0.07 4.49 24.65
N THR A 847 -1.23 4.09 24.16
CA THR A 847 -1.33 3.37 22.88
C THR A 847 -1.21 4.28 21.66
N ASP A 848 -1.31 5.60 21.84
CA ASP A 848 -1.18 6.60 20.79
C ASP A 848 -0.46 7.87 21.29
N TRP A 849 0.19 8.58 20.37
CA TRP A 849 0.90 9.83 20.68
C TRP A 849 -0.01 11.08 20.62
N GLY A 850 -1.33 10.90 20.45
CA GLY A 850 -2.34 11.96 20.59
C GLY A 850 -2.66 12.77 19.32
N TRP A 851 -1.71 12.90 18.37
CA TRP A 851 -1.91 13.73 17.16
C TRP A 851 -1.71 13.04 15.82
N GLY A 852 -1.31 11.75 15.79
CA GLY A 852 -1.02 11.09 14.51
C GLY A 852 -1.22 9.58 14.44
N GLY A 853 -1.64 8.91 15.52
CA GLY A 853 -1.97 7.48 15.49
C GLY A 853 -1.31 6.65 16.59
N PRO A 854 -1.45 5.32 16.51
CA PRO A 854 -0.98 4.40 17.54
C PRO A 854 0.53 4.08 17.42
N PHE A 855 1.22 3.98 18.55
CA PHE A 855 2.66 3.62 18.62
C PHE A 855 2.93 2.23 18.02
N ASN A 856 2.03 1.28 18.22
CA ASN A 856 2.24 -0.15 17.96
C ASN A 856 3.43 -0.70 18.74
N GLN A 857 3.47 -0.32 20.02
CA GLN A 857 4.37 -0.92 21.01
C GLN A 857 4.06 -2.40 21.21
N ALA A 858 4.98 -3.14 21.81
CA ALA A 858 4.77 -4.55 22.11
C ALA A 858 3.67 -4.72 23.16
N GLU A 859 2.82 -5.72 22.96
CA GLU A 859 1.83 -6.16 23.95
C GLU A 859 2.16 -7.62 24.28
N THR A 860 2.24 -7.94 25.57
CA THR A 860 2.47 -9.31 26.04
C THR A 860 1.26 -9.82 26.80
N GLY A 861 1.22 -11.13 27.08
CA GLY A 861 0.19 -11.69 27.94
C GLY A 861 0.24 -11.15 29.38
N GLU A 862 1.41 -10.67 29.82
CA GLU A 862 1.64 -10.11 31.15
C GLU A 862 1.39 -8.61 31.20
N ASP A 863 1.57 -7.92 30.06
CA ASP A 863 1.29 -6.50 29.89
C ASP A 863 0.43 -6.22 28.65
N PRO A 864 -0.90 -6.34 28.78
CA PRO A 864 -1.83 -6.13 27.68
C PRO A 864 -2.05 -4.65 27.33
N ALA A 865 -1.53 -3.71 28.13
CA ALA A 865 -1.55 -2.28 27.79
C ALA A 865 -0.28 -1.85 27.04
N GLY A 866 0.81 -2.62 27.18
CA GLY A 866 2.11 -2.40 26.56
C GLY A 866 2.79 -1.16 27.12
N HIS A 867 3.59 -1.31 28.17
CA HIS A 867 4.54 -0.30 28.59
C HIS A 867 5.63 -0.16 27.54
N HIS A 868 6.10 1.05 27.31
CA HIS A 868 7.21 1.31 26.39
C HIS A 868 7.93 2.61 26.75
N LEU A 869 9.19 2.75 26.32
CA LEU A 869 9.97 3.95 26.59
C LEU A 869 9.70 5.04 25.54
N TRP A 870 8.92 6.06 25.94
CA TRP A 870 8.64 7.24 25.10
C TRP A 870 9.60 8.39 25.44
N GLY A 871 10.59 8.60 24.56
CA GLY A 871 11.62 9.63 24.72
C GLY A 871 11.08 11.06 24.70
N PHE A 872 9.99 11.32 23.97
CA PHE A 872 9.42 12.67 23.83
C PHE A 872 8.65 13.17 25.06
N ASN A 873 8.45 12.41 26.14
CA ASN A 873 7.49 12.77 27.19
C ASN A 873 7.48 14.30 27.52
N PRO A 874 6.39 15.03 27.18
CA PRO A 874 6.37 16.49 27.25
C PRO A 874 6.45 17.01 28.69
N ALA A 875 6.12 16.17 29.67
CA ALA A 875 6.28 16.49 31.09
C ALA A 875 7.74 16.31 31.58
N ALA A 876 8.59 15.66 30.80
CA ALA A 876 9.99 15.32 31.12
C ALA A 876 11.01 16.05 30.24
N GLY A 877 10.63 17.17 29.61
CA GLY A 877 11.53 18.03 28.81
C GLY A 877 11.38 17.88 27.30
N GLY A 878 10.65 16.86 26.83
CA GLY A 878 10.36 16.66 25.42
C GLY A 878 11.59 16.57 24.54
N ASP A 879 11.43 17.03 23.30
CA ASP A 879 12.45 17.11 22.25
C ASP A 879 13.75 17.87 22.60
N ASP A 880 13.82 18.57 23.74
CA ASP A 880 15.02 19.30 24.18
C ASP A 880 15.82 18.56 25.26
N ALA A 881 15.26 17.47 25.81
CA ALA A 881 15.96 16.65 26.80
C ALA A 881 16.96 15.74 26.09
N THR A 882 18.13 15.52 26.71
CA THR A 882 19.15 14.59 26.20
C THR A 882 19.57 13.62 27.30
N GLY A 883 20.14 12.47 26.93
CA GLY A 883 20.65 11.49 27.88
C GLY A 883 21.08 10.17 27.26
N VAL A 884 21.56 9.27 28.11
CA VAL A 884 22.00 7.93 27.73
C VAL A 884 21.46 6.94 28.74
N LEU A 885 20.80 5.89 28.27
CA LEU A 885 20.29 4.77 29.05
C LEU A 885 21.05 3.50 28.67
N ARG A 886 21.34 2.64 29.64
CA ARG A 886 22.09 1.39 29.42
C ARG A 886 21.41 0.21 30.11
N SER A 887 21.27 -0.92 29.43
CA SER A 887 20.74 -2.15 30.02
C SER A 887 21.73 -2.81 30.98
N ALA A 888 21.28 -3.85 31.69
CA ALA A 888 22.17 -4.81 32.33
C ALA A 888 23.17 -5.42 31.33
N THR A 889 24.37 -5.75 31.80
CA THR A 889 25.38 -6.47 31.01
C THR A 889 25.14 -7.98 31.11
N VAL A 890 24.97 -8.64 29.97
CA VAL A 890 24.65 -10.07 29.84
C VAL A 890 25.64 -10.79 28.92
N THR A 891 25.66 -12.12 28.94
CA THR A 891 26.42 -12.93 27.98
C THR A 891 25.50 -13.35 26.84
N LEU A 892 25.84 -12.99 25.60
CA LEU A 892 25.03 -13.34 24.43
C LEU A 892 25.01 -14.86 24.23
N GLY A 893 23.81 -15.43 24.10
CA GLY A 893 23.56 -16.86 23.91
C GLY A 893 22.70 -17.15 22.68
N GLY A 894 22.10 -18.35 22.65
CA GLY A 894 21.13 -18.75 21.63
C GLY A 894 21.69 -18.74 20.21
N ASP A 895 20.93 -18.16 19.28
CA ASP A 895 21.31 -17.93 17.89
C ASP A 895 22.11 -16.61 17.69
N GLY A 896 22.30 -15.84 18.76
CA GLY A 896 22.96 -14.53 18.71
C GLY A 896 22.14 -13.45 18.00
N VAL A 897 20.86 -13.69 17.72
CA VAL A 897 19.98 -12.70 17.08
C VAL A 897 19.39 -11.79 18.15
N VAL A 898 19.68 -10.49 18.04
CA VAL A 898 19.11 -9.46 18.93
C VAL A 898 18.06 -8.67 18.15
N ASP A 899 16.91 -8.40 18.74
CA ASP A 899 15.93 -7.50 18.15
C ASP A 899 15.39 -6.48 19.15
N LEU A 900 14.89 -5.36 18.64
CA LEU A 900 14.19 -4.35 19.44
C LEU A 900 13.22 -3.55 18.58
N LEU A 901 12.24 -2.93 19.23
CA LEU A 901 11.42 -1.87 18.64
C LEU A 901 12.11 -0.52 18.81
N VAL A 902 12.12 0.28 17.74
CA VAL A 902 12.67 1.65 17.75
C VAL A 902 11.78 2.61 16.97
N SER A 903 11.62 3.83 17.47
CA SER A 903 10.99 4.96 16.75
C SER A 903 11.58 6.30 17.22
N GLY A 904 11.00 7.43 16.78
CA GLY A 904 11.51 8.77 17.03
C GLY A 904 12.37 9.30 15.89
N GLY A 905 13.28 10.23 16.19
CA GLY A 905 14.08 10.94 15.20
C GLY A 905 15.11 10.10 14.45
N ASN A 906 15.42 10.51 13.22
CA ASN A 906 16.37 9.86 12.32
C ASN A 906 17.74 10.53 12.33
N ASP A 907 18.50 10.31 13.40
CA ASP A 907 19.88 10.79 13.53
C ASP A 907 20.77 9.66 14.05
N PRO A 908 21.37 8.83 13.19
CA PRO A 908 22.13 7.65 13.63
C PRO A 908 23.40 7.99 14.43
N ASP A 909 23.82 9.25 14.50
CA ASP A 909 25.00 9.69 15.25
C ASP A 909 24.65 10.27 16.63
N ARG A 910 23.44 10.81 16.80
CA ARG A 910 22.97 11.43 18.06
C ARG A 910 21.76 10.76 18.70
N LEU A 911 20.95 10.05 17.93
CA LEU A 911 19.73 9.34 18.35
C LEU A 911 19.86 7.86 17.95
N TYR A 912 20.23 6.97 18.86
CA TYR A 912 20.35 5.55 18.49
C TYR A 912 20.18 4.59 19.64
N ALA A 913 19.77 3.37 19.31
CA ALA A 913 19.90 2.19 20.15
C ALA A 913 21.03 1.31 19.58
N ALA A 914 21.92 0.82 20.43
CA ALA A 914 23.10 0.07 20.02
C ALA A 914 23.37 -1.13 20.93
N VAL A 915 23.81 -2.24 20.34
CA VAL A 915 24.41 -3.36 21.08
C VAL A 915 25.91 -3.14 21.18
N VAL A 916 26.42 -3.09 22.40
CA VAL A 916 27.80 -2.71 22.70
C VAL A 916 28.50 -3.84 23.44
N ARG A 917 29.72 -4.18 23.00
CA ARG A 917 30.58 -5.13 23.70
C ARG A 917 31.11 -4.51 24.99
N ALA A 918 30.88 -5.19 26.11
CA ALA A 918 31.22 -4.67 27.43
C ALA A 918 32.75 -4.59 27.69
N GLY A 919 33.55 -5.43 27.01
CA GLY A 919 34.99 -5.51 27.25
C GLY A 919 35.81 -4.33 26.71
N ASP A 920 35.38 -3.71 25.61
CA ASP A 920 36.11 -2.65 24.91
C ASP A 920 35.23 -1.43 24.54
N GLY A 921 33.92 -1.49 24.78
CA GLY A 921 32.97 -0.44 24.41
C GLY A 921 32.69 -0.37 22.91
N LYS A 922 33.07 -1.38 22.13
CA LYS A 922 32.82 -1.41 20.69
C LYS A 922 31.34 -1.60 20.41
N VAL A 923 30.75 -0.68 19.64
CA VAL A 923 29.41 -0.84 19.06
C VAL A 923 29.46 -1.99 18.04
N LEU A 924 28.70 -3.04 18.29
CA LEU A 924 28.58 -4.21 17.41
C LEU A 924 27.51 -3.99 16.35
N ALA A 925 26.39 -3.40 16.75
CA ALA A 925 25.30 -2.99 15.86
C ALA A 925 24.59 -1.76 16.44
N LYS A 926 24.01 -0.92 15.57
CA LYS A 926 23.22 0.26 15.99
C LYS A 926 22.08 0.53 15.02
N THR A 927 21.02 1.18 15.52
CA THR A 927 19.87 1.65 14.73
C THR A 927 19.33 2.96 15.29
N THR A 928 18.56 3.69 14.49
CA THR A 928 17.88 4.94 14.84
C THR A 928 16.41 4.91 14.42
N GLY A 929 15.66 5.94 14.80
CA GLY A 929 14.28 6.20 14.39
C GLY A 929 14.19 6.64 12.93
N ARG A 930 12.99 7.05 12.50
CA ARG A 930 12.71 7.43 11.10
C ARG A 930 11.78 8.63 10.97
N ASP A 931 11.87 9.54 11.94
CA ASP A 931 11.01 10.72 12.07
C ASP A 931 9.52 10.33 12.10
N VAL A 932 9.23 9.27 12.86
CA VAL A 932 7.89 8.73 13.09
C VAL A 932 7.82 8.14 14.50
N GLU A 933 6.68 8.28 15.17
CA GLU A 933 6.45 7.76 16.53
C GLU A 933 6.09 6.26 16.53
N GLN A 934 5.59 5.75 15.40
CA GLN A 934 5.28 4.34 15.23
C GLN A 934 6.54 3.48 15.29
N TYR A 935 6.54 2.48 16.19
CA TYR A 935 7.63 1.52 16.33
C TYR A 935 7.81 0.65 15.10
N ARG A 936 9.08 0.34 14.80
CA ARG A 936 9.48 -0.69 13.86
C ARG A 936 10.46 -1.64 14.53
N ARG A 937 10.42 -2.92 14.16
CA ARG A 937 11.38 -3.89 14.67
C ARG A 937 12.66 -3.85 13.90
N VAL A 938 13.77 -3.94 14.62
CA VAL A 938 15.11 -4.03 14.05
C VAL A 938 15.73 -5.31 14.55
N VAL A 939 16.29 -6.09 13.62
CA VAL A 939 16.94 -7.37 13.91
C VAL A 939 18.42 -7.23 13.58
N PHE A 940 19.26 -7.66 14.50
CA PHE A 940 20.71 -7.74 14.36
C PHE A 940 21.14 -9.20 14.46
N ASP A 941 21.77 -9.72 13.41
CA ASP A 941 22.50 -10.99 13.49
C ASP A 941 23.88 -10.74 14.14
N LEU A 942 24.01 -11.15 15.39
CA LEU A 942 25.26 -11.10 16.15
C LEU A 942 25.77 -12.53 16.48
N SER A 943 25.43 -13.52 15.66
CA SER A 943 25.86 -14.92 15.84
C SER A 943 27.38 -15.06 15.96
N ALA A 944 28.15 -14.21 15.27
CA ALA A 944 29.61 -14.14 15.37
C ALA A 944 30.14 -13.69 16.76
N HIS A 945 29.27 -13.19 17.63
CA HIS A 945 29.58 -12.65 18.96
C HIS A 945 28.98 -13.47 20.10
N ILE A 946 28.44 -14.66 19.83
CA ILE A 946 27.92 -15.57 20.88
C ILE A 946 29.02 -15.85 21.91
N GLY A 947 28.66 -15.77 23.19
CA GLY A 947 29.56 -15.92 24.33
C GLY A 947 30.29 -14.64 24.74
N GLU A 948 30.19 -13.55 23.97
CA GLU A 948 30.69 -12.24 24.39
C GLU A 948 29.75 -11.58 25.42
N ARG A 949 30.32 -10.77 26.32
CA ARG A 949 29.53 -9.93 27.23
C ARG A 949 29.11 -8.64 26.52
N ILE A 950 27.82 -8.34 26.51
CA ILE A 950 27.23 -7.18 25.83
C ILE A 950 26.26 -6.42 26.74
N TYR A 951 25.93 -5.19 26.36
CA TYR A 951 24.78 -4.43 26.87
C TYR A 951 24.13 -3.65 25.71
N VAL A 952 22.88 -3.23 25.91
CA VAL A 952 22.18 -2.31 25.00
C VAL A 952 22.30 -0.89 25.54
N GLU A 953 22.62 0.06 24.67
CA GLU A 953 22.72 1.49 24.98
C GLU A 953 21.75 2.28 24.11
N VAL A 954 20.90 3.10 24.75
CA VAL A 954 19.99 4.03 24.09
C VAL A 954 20.51 5.44 24.31
N VAL A 955 20.77 6.15 23.22
CA VAL A 955 21.44 7.44 23.20
C VAL A 955 20.53 8.47 22.57
N ASP A 956 20.36 9.58 23.29
CA ASP A 956 19.67 10.76 22.83
C ASP A 956 20.54 12.00 23.11
N ARG A 957 21.04 12.62 22.04
CA ARG A 957 21.90 13.81 22.08
C ARG A 957 21.42 14.89 21.11
N ALA A 958 20.23 14.73 20.53
CA ALA A 958 19.65 15.72 19.63
C ALA A 958 18.72 16.64 20.41
N THR A 959 18.46 17.84 19.87
CA THR A 959 17.49 18.77 20.42
C THR A 959 16.68 19.40 19.29
N GLY A 960 15.48 19.89 19.58
CA GLY A 960 14.56 20.43 18.57
C GLY A 960 13.66 19.35 17.99
N GLY A 961 12.86 19.68 16.96
CA GLY A 961 11.87 18.72 16.43
C GLY A 961 12.47 17.36 16.08
N TRP A 962 11.86 16.29 16.60
CA TRP A 962 12.36 14.91 16.53
C TRP A 962 13.64 14.64 17.35
N GLY A 963 13.98 15.50 18.31
CA GLY A 963 15.08 15.33 19.26
C GLY A 963 14.76 14.33 20.36
N HIS A 964 14.35 13.12 19.98
CA HIS A 964 14.10 12.01 20.90
C HIS A 964 14.24 10.67 20.20
N ILE A 965 14.47 9.62 20.98
CA ILE A 965 14.39 8.22 20.53
C ILE A 965 13.50 7.41 21.46
N ASN A 966 12.69 6.55 20.87
CA ASN A 966 11.82 5.62 21.59
C ASN A 966 12.36 4.21 21.41
N VAL A 967 12.27 3.39 22.45
CA VAL A 967 12.70 1.99 22.44
C VAL A 967 11.69 1.13 23.15
N ASP A 968 11.48 -0.08 22.65
CA ASP A 968 10.63 -1.08 23.29
C ASP A 968 11.11 -2.51 22.94
N ASP A 969 10.65 -3.50 23.70
CA ASP A 969 10.78 -4.94 23.41
C ASP A 969 12.20 -5.39 22.98
N VAL A 970 13.20 -5.11 23.84
CA VAL A 970 14.64 -5.30 23.58
C VAL A 970 15.09 -6.74 23.82
N ASN A 971 14.79 -7.61 22.87
CA ASN A 971 15.07 -9.03 22.95
C ASN A 971 16.55 -9.36 22.71
N VAL A 972 17.26 -9.74 23.78
CA VAL A 972 18.61 -10.31 23.73
C VAL A 972 18.57 -11.74 24.26
N PRO A 973 19.01 -12.76 23.48
CA PRO A 973 19.11 -14.12 23.99
C PRO A 973 20.26 -14.19 25.00
N VAL A 974 19.94 -14.37 26.28
CA VAL A 974 20.91 -14.44 27.37
C VAL A 974 21.28 -15.89 27.64
N ARG A 975 22.56 -16.22 27.57
CA ARG A 975 23.04 -17.55 27.90
C ARG A 975 22.70 -17.90 29.37
N GLN A 976 21.96 -18.99 29.59
CA GLN A 976 21.75 -19.54 30.93
C GLN A 976 23.11 -19.97 31.54
N GLU A 977 23.35 -19.55 32.78
CA GLU A 977 24.60 -19.84 33.51
C GLU A 977 24.69 -21.26 34.06
#